data_AF-A0A1T4L5M1-F1
#
_entry.id   AF-A0A1T4L5M1-F1
#
_cell.length_a   1.000
_cell.length_b   1.000
_cell.length_c   1.000
_cell.angle_alpha   90.00
_cell.angle_beta   90.00
_cell.angle_gamma   90.00
#
_symmetry.space_group_name_H-M   'P 1'
#
loop_
_entity.id
_entity.type
_entity.pdbx_description
1 polymer ?
#
loop_
_entity_poly.entity_id
_entity_poly.type
_entity_poly.pdbx_seq_one_letter_code
_entity_poly.pdbx_strand_id
1 'polypeptide(L)'
;MKKLAASLAGAIGSRYLKNRNQLIFVEYGGFISTIDLSPAAATVVSQGTVDIKGTWSFDCETGANVPMGGPADIWWEQIDSVKRQMVPQGSARIVNLGITDFNLVTAASLQSYTYTSTPIIGNNDASNKLVNGDVFCVKTKEGNYCKLKVIAYGYNLKVQWVTYKLNPIYKRIGSGYNQPEDIAVTANEQTAYVTERTGNVLRVSLAAANRASATVVCSGLNAPQQLWLDEAHMQAYVVEYANPGNLVRVDLNTGAKTVIFSGLQFAVGVTLTADLSTAYVTEQGLAGVSRITLATRAKTLIAGGLTAPFFLTWADNTESRLLVAERDPANRITAVDVTKTVGNTNVFIGGTAARPSSIAVIQPGNYCVCCNDEVDQYTLTATTGNWLYKGIGYVPWNLITAAGKADTTSQPAYPFQFPKDSPFGGTLPVNIDHYNAWNNSVRYYKVLIDGSPRFDSWNDLRLNPVNGHYDIIELQKPDVNGFYNVHNPAFVYYNTDLGCLLNSLSVPSGAHTLRLEFYNSAHVLLSSMSNALLVNNDQCVASMDMPLLNITPADPNCGYLKYTNTADIVKLHWTASHPQGFATWSFGIIKGAHGYFGASGALFPATSHTETFTKSVADMLGACPGVAAFAESLYVASTVINGVGRQSQYDASASIAFCLAP
;
A
#
# COMPACT_ATOMS: atom_id res chain seq x y z
N MET A 1 -6.63 13.59 16.31
CA MET A 1 -7.46 14.69 15.77
C MET A 1 -6.72 16.00 15.99
N LYS A 2 -6.80 16.93 15.02
CA LYS A 2 -6.22 18.26 15.07
C LYS A 2 -7.26 19.27 14.59
N LYS A 3 -7.60 20.25 15.42
CA LYS A 3 -8.47 21.36 15.03
C LYS A 3 -7.76 22.28 14.04
N LEU A 4 -8.40 22.53 12.90
CA LEU A 4 -7.84 23.37 11.82
C LEU A 4 -8.41 24.80 11.82
N ALA A 5 -9.68 24.95 12.17
CA ALA A 5 -10.34 26.26 12.28
C ALA A 5 -11.46 26.19 13.33
N ALA A 6 -11.78 27.33 13.96
CA ALA A 6 -12.81 27.45 14.99
C ALA A 6 -13.56 28.78 14.85
N SER A 7 -14.67 28.93 15.59
CA SER A 7 -15.55 30.12 15.53
C SER A 7 -16.09 30.40 14.12
N LEU A 8 -16.36 29.32 13.37
CA LEU A 8 -16.93 29.38 12.03
C LEU A 8 -18.43 29.66 12.11
N ALA A 9 -18.97 30.28 11.07
CA ALA A 9 -20.40 30.61 11.00
C ALA A 9 -21.22 29.44 10.39
N GLY A 10 -21.04 28.22 10.89
CA GLY A 10 -21.71 27.02 10.38
C GLY A 10 -20.97 26.36 9.22
N ALA A 11 -19.87 25.61 9.43
CA ALA A 11 -19.20 24.92 8.33
C ALA A 11 -20.03 23.72 7.84
N ILE A 12 -20.43 23.71 6.56
CA ILE A 12 -21.34 22.70 5.99
C ILE A 12 -20.65 21.87 4.90
N GLY A 13 -20.94 22.13 3.63
CA GLY A 13 -20.38 21.40 2.51
C GLY A 13 -18.93 21.75 2.25
N SER A 14 -18.16 20.74 1.89
CA SER A 14 -16.71 20.87 1.70
C SER A 14 -16.21 20.02 0.55
N ARG A 15 -15.09 20.46 -0.03
CA ARG A 15 -14.38 19.77 -1.10
C ARG A 15 -12.87 19.88 -0.87
N TYR A 16 -12.16 18.78 -1.07
CA TYR A 16 -10.70 18.79 -1.10
C TYR A 16 -10.19 19.16 -2.50
N LEU A 17 -9.28 20.13 -2.54
CA LEU A 17 -8.57 20.61 -3.72
C LEU A 17 -7.17 19.98 -3.73
N LYS A 18 -7.03 18.87 -4.46
CA LYS A 18 -5.82 18.05 -4.53
C LYS A 18 -4.60 18.79 -5.07
N ASN A 19 -4.76 19.67 -6.06
CA ASN A 19 -3.64 20.37 -6.70
C ASN A 19 -3.11 21.51 -5.81
N ARG A 20 -3.95 22.02 -4.90
CA ARG A 20 -3.60 23.08 -3.94
C ARG A 20 -3.35 22.56 -2.52
N ASN A 21 -3.62 21.29 -2.25
CA ASN A 21 -3.64 20.70 -0.92
C ASN A 21 -4.46 21.55 0.09
N GLN A 22 -5.66 21.92 -0.34
CA GLN A 22 -6.53 22.86 0.37
C GLN A 22 -7.92 22.27 0.55
N LEU A 23 -8.52 22.44 1.72
CA LEU A 23 -9.95 22.22 1.91
C LEU A 23 -10.69 23.51 1.57
N ILE A 24 -11.68 23.46 0.68
CA ILE A 24 -12.63 24.56 0.47
C ILE A 24 -14.00 24.15 1.01
N PHE A 25 -14.71 25.06 1.67
CA PHE A 25 -15.99 24.78 2.27
C PHE A 25 -16.86 26.04 2.33
N VAL A 26 -18.16 25.84 2.54
CA VAL A 26 -19.11 26.93 2.78
C VAL A 26 -19.38 27.07 4.27
N GLU A 27 -19.58 28.31 4.70
CA GLU A 27 -20.14 28.63 6.00
C GLU A 27 -21.57 29.14 5.82
N TYR A 28 -22.53 28.54 6.52
CA TYR A 28 -23.96 28.87 6.48
C TYR A 28 -24.24 30.36 6.70
N GLY A 29 -23.38 31.04 7.46
CA GLY A 29 -23.40 32.49 7.67
C GLY A 29 -23.10 33.34 6.42
N GLY A 30 -22.87 32.72 5.26
CA GLY A 30 -22.79 33.42 3.98
C GLY A 30 -21.38 33.57 3.41
N PHE A 31 -20.48 32.60 3.70
CA PHE A 31 -19.09 32.66 3.27
C PHE A 31 -18.64 31.43 2.49
N ILE A 32 -17.64 31.63 1.63
CA ILE A 32 -16.78 30.54 1.12
C ILE A 32 -15.42 30.70 1.78
N SER A 33 -14.93 29.61 2.34
CA SER A 33 -13.72 29.56 3.14
C SER A 33 -12.78 28.46 2.68
N THR A 34 -11.50 28.66 2.95
CA THR A 34 -10.42 27.73 2.61
C THR A 34 -9.57 27.44 3.83
N ILE A 35 -9.06 26.21 3.93
CA ILE A 35 -8.01 25.81 4.85
C ILE A 35 -6.84 25.21 4.06
N ASP A 36 -5.67 25.84 4.12
CA ASP A 36 -4.42 25.28 3.57
C ASP A 36 -3.90 24.17 4.48
N LEU A 37 -3.89 22.92 4.00
CA LEU A 37 -3.49 21.77 4.81
C LEU A 37 -1.95 21.65 4.97
N SER A 38 -1.20 22.42 4.18
CA SER A 38 0.23 22.65 4.33
C SER A 38 0.58 24.06 3.85
N PRO A 39 0.48 25.10 4.71
CA PRO A 39 0.76 26.47 4.30
C PRO A 39 2.23 26.60 3.89
N ALA A 40 2.47 26.79 2.59
CA ALA A 40 3.80 27.10 2.06
C ALA A 40 4.19 28.57 2.31
N ALA A 41 3.19 29.43 2.52
CA ALA A 41 3.38 30.85 2.75
C ALA A 41 3.62 31.14 4.23
N ALA A 42 4.76 31.78 4.52
CA ALA A 42 5.14 32.25 5.84
C ALA A 42 5.82 33.60 5.72
N THR A 43 5.65 34.44 6.74
CA THR A 43 6.39 35.70 6.86
C THR A 43 7.65 35.47 7.68
N VAL A 44 8.78 36.05 7.24
CA VAL A 44 10.00 36.07 8.05
C VAL A 44 9.80 37.01 9.24
N VAL A 45 9.94 36.48 10.45
CA VAL A 45 9.89 37.25 11.71
C VAL A 45 11.25 37.84 12.00
N SER A 46 12.30 37.03 11.88
CA SER A 46 13.69 37.45 12.04
C SER A 46 14.62 36.55 11.22
N GLN A 47 15.80 37.05 10.91
CA GLN A 47 16.86 36.29 10.26
C GLN A 47 18.22 36.97 10.45
N GLY A 48 19.30 36.21 10.34
CA GLY A 48 20.63 36.77 10.38
C GLY A 48 21.72 35.72 10.61
N THR A 49 22.90 36.21 10.99
CA THR A 49 24.04 35.41 11.44
C THR A 49 24.54 35.96 12.78
N VAL A 50 24.76 35.09 13.76
CA VAL A 50 25.12 35.49 15.14
C VAL A 50 25.94 34.42 15.83
N ASP A 51 26.75 34.83 16.81
CA ASP A 51 27.36 33.94 17.77
C ASP A 51 26.44 33.78 18.99
N ILE A 52 25.85 32.59 19.17
CA ILE A 52 25.16 32.24 20.42
C ILE A 52 26.23 32.04 21.48
N LYS A 53 26.24 32.90 22.50
CA LYS A 53 27.29 32.91 23.52
C LYS A 53 27.22 31.65 24.39
N GLY A 54 28.37 31.09 24.77
CA GLY A 54 28.46 29.96 25.69
C GLY A 54 27.78 30.29 27.03
N THR A 55 26.90 29.40 27.49
CA THR A 55 25.98 29.54 28.64
C THR A 55 24.87 30.60 28.51
N TRP A 56 24.66 31.20 27.34
CA TRP A 56 23.57 32.15 27.09
C TRP A 56 22.42 31.54 26.30
N SER A 57 21.24 32.11 26.49
CA SER A 57 20.06 31.75 25.72
C SER A 57 19.90 32.63 24.49
N PHE A 58 19.28 32.09 23.45
CA PHE A 58 19.03 32.76 22.19
C PHE A 58 17.52 32.83 21.92
N ASP A 59 17.03 34.04 21.70
CA ASP A 59 15.65 34.31 21.31
C ASP A 59 15.55 34.31 19.78
N CYS A 60 14.86 33.30 19.24
CA CYS A 60 14.71 33.14 17.80
C CYS A 60 13.79 34.22 17.20
N GLU A 61 12.97 34.90 18.01
CA GLU A 61 12.09 35.96 17.51
C GLU A 61 12.84 37.26 17.23
N THR A 62 13.88 37.56 18.00
CA THR A 62 14.61 38.83 17.94
C THR A 62 16.04 38.70 17.45
N GLY A 63 16.62 37.49 17.52
CA GLY A 63 18.05 37.27 17.28
C GLY A 63 18.94 37.69 18.46
N ALA A 64 18.36 37.93 19.64
CA ALA A 64 19.08 38.42 20.81
C ALA A 64 19.71 37.28 21.63
N ASN A 65 20.93 37.52 22.13
CA ASN A 65 21.52 36.73 23.20
C ASN A 65 21.04 37.30 24.55
N VAL A 66 20.43 36.46 25.39
CA VAL A 66 19.96 36.83 26.73
C VAL A 66 20.58 35.92 27.80
N PRO A 67 20.75 36.40 29.05
CA PRO A 67 21.23 35.57 30.14
C PRO A 67 20.33 34.33 30.35
N MET A 68 20.91 33.24 30.88
CA MET A 68 20.16 32.04 31.25
C MET A 68 19.00 32.39 32.20
N GLY A 69 17.80 31.89 31.90
CA GLY A 69 16.56 32.22 32.62
C GLY A 69 15.79 33.43 32.07
N GLY A 70 16.35 34.14 31.08
CA GLY A 70 15.64 35.17 30.31
C GLY A 70 14.64 34.59 29.31
N PRO A 71 13.77 35.44 28.72
CA PRO A 71 12.72 34.99 27.80
C PRO A 71 13.29 34.63 26.42
N ALA A 72 13.83 33.42 26.25
CA ALA A 72 14.41 32.91 25.01
C ALA A 72 13.93 31.49 24.66
N ASP A 73 14.31 30.98 23.48
CA ASP A 73 13.82 29.70 22.95
C ASP A 73 14.80 28.54 23.15
N ILE A 74 16.10 28.81 23.08
CA ILE A 74 17.16 27.80 23.20
C ILE A 74 18.30 28.31 24.07
N TRP A 75 18.96 27.40 24.77
CA TRP A 75 20.11 27.68 25.62
C TRP A 75 21.31 26.86 25.18
N TRP A 76 22.41 27.55 24.85
CA TRP A 76 23.68 26.91 24.53
C TRP A 76 24.45 26.64 25.81
N GLU A 77 24.17 25.50 26.43
CA GLU A 77 24.70 25.13 27.74
C GLU A 77 26.14 24.58 27.62
N GLN A 78 27.05 25.20 28.37
CA GLN A 78 28.39 24.67 28.63
C GLN A 78 28.35 24.02 30.01
N ILE A 79 28.42 22.69 30.07
CA ILE A 79 28.34 21.94 31.33
C ILE A 79 29.74 21.82 31.96
N ASP A 80 30.72 21.43 31.14
CA ASP A 80 32.14 21.40 31.50
C ASP A 80 33.01 21.68 30.25
N SER A 81 34.32 21.40 30.31
CA SER A 81 35.24 21.64 29.20
C SER A 81 34.98 20.77 27.97
N VAL A 82 34.21 19.68 28.11
CA VAL A 82 33.87 18.70 27.06
C VAL A 82 32.35 18.66 26.82
N LYS A 83 31.53 18.57 27.87
CA LYS A 83 30.09 18.37 27.76
C LYS A 83 29.35 19.66 27.46
N ARG A 84 28.52 19.64 26.41
CA ARG A 84 27.74 20.79 25.94
C ARG A 84 26.45 20.32 25.29
N GLN A 85 25.42 21.16 25.30
CA GLN A 85 24.15 20.84 24.66
C GLN A 85 23.34 22.07 24.28
N MET A 86 22.50 21.92 23.25
CA MET A 86 21.47 22.91 22.91
C MET A 86 20.15 22.50 23.54
N VAL A 87 19.71 23.27 24.54
CA VAL A 87 18.55 22.95 25.38
C VAL A 87 17.36 23.84 24.98
N PRO A 88 16.22 23.30 24.55
CA PRO A 88 15.03 24.10 24.33
C PRO A 88 14.50 24.66 25.67
N GLN A 89 14.03 25.91 25.68
CA GLN A 89 13.58 26.63 26.87
C GLN A 89 12.05 26.79 26.88
N GLY A 90 11.43 26.72 28.06
CA GLY A 90 9.98 26.92 28.23
C GLY A 90 9.12 25.97 27.37
N SER A 91 8.21 26.53 26.57
CA SER A 91 7.36 25.78 25.63
C SER A 91 8.04 25.49 24.30
N ALA A 92 9.25 26.00 24.05
CA ALA A 92 9.98 25.73 22.82
C ALA A 92 10.36 24.24 22.70
N ARG A 93 10.52 23.77 21.47
CA ARG A 93 10.90 22.38 21.15
C ARG A 93 11.92 22.38 20.03
N ILE A 94 12.80 21.38 19.99
CA ILE A 94 13.93 21.33 19.06
C ILE A 94 13.98 20.00 18.29
N VAL A 95 14.59 20.01 17.12
CA VAL A 95 14.91 18.81 16.32
C VAL A 95 16.22 19.04 15.58
N ASN A 96 17.09 18.03 15.54
CA ASN A 96 18.30 18.07 14.72
C ASN A 96 18.06 17.35 13.39
N LEU A 97 18.40 17.98 12.28
CA LEU A 97 18.34 17.37 10.95
C LEU A 97 19.71 16.82 10.50
N GLY A 98 20.79 17.17 11.21
CA GLY A 98 22.15 16.87 10.79
C GLY A 98 22.60 17.76 9.61
N ILE A 99 23.65 17.32 8.91
CA ILE A 99 24.21 18.04 7.78
C ILE A 99 23.21 17.98 6.61
N THR A 100 22.62 19.12 6.30
CA THR A 100 21.69 19.27 5.17
C THR A 100 21.77 20.68 4.60
N ASP A 101 21.23 20.87 3.39
CA ASP A 101 21.19 22.19 2.77
C ASP A 101 20.14 23.07 3.46
N PHE A 102 20.62 24.12 4.12
CA PHE A 102 19.80 25.12 4.81
C PHE A 102 18.75 25.76 3.90
N ASN A 103 19.01 25.88 2.60
CA ASN A 103 18.06 26.48 1.65
C ASN A 103 16.92 25.54 1.26
N LEU A 104 17.13 24.22 1.38
CA LEU A 104 16.09 23.21 1.10
C LEU A 104 15.12 23.02 2.27
N VAL A 105 15.47 23.49 3.48
CA VAL A 105 14.56 23.51 4.63
C VAL A 105 13.60 24.70 4.50
N THR A 106 12.37 24.42 4.08
CA THR A 106 11.33 25.43 3.82
C THR A 106 10.36 25.58 5.00
N ALA A 107 9.57 26.66 5.01
CA ALA A 107 8.50 26.82 6.02
C ALA A 107 7.48 25.67 6.01
N ALA A 108 7.26 25.05 4.85
CA ALA A 108 6.43 23.84 4.72
C ALA A 108 7.11 22.62 5.36
N SER A 109 8.41 22.38 5.08
CA SER A 109 9.11 21.22 5.65
C SER A 109 9.26 21.31 7.17
N LEU A 110 9.44 22.52 7.71
CA LEU A 110 9.47 22.77 9.16
C LEU A 110 8.22 22.26 9.88
N GLN A 111 7.05 22.25 9.24
CA GLN A 111 5.82 21.76 9.86
C GLN A 111 5.75 20.23 9.98
N SER A 112 6.56 19.52 9.19
CA SER A 112 6.54 18.04 9.12
C SER A 112 7.46 17.38 10.14
N TYR A 113 8.37 18.12 10.76
CA TYR A 113 9.34 17.56 11.68
C TYR A 113 8.74 17.32 13.08
N THR A 114 9.26 16.29 13.74
CA THR A 114 8.92 15.98 15.14
C THR A 114 9.84 16.75 16.07
N TYR A 115 9.31 17.80 16.71
CA TYR A 115 10.04 18.59 17.70
C TYR A 115 9.88 18.01 19.10
N THR A 116 10.97 17.92 19.85
CA THR A 116 10.98 17.36 21.20
C THR A 116 11.54 18.34 22.23
N SER A 117 11.45 18.02 23.51
CA SER A 117 12.12 18.76 24.58
C SER A 117 13.53 18.20 24.86
N THR A 118 13.99 17.20 24.10
CA THR A 118 15.29 16.57 24.33
C THR A 118 16.40 17.47 23.80
N PRO A 119 17.41 17.82 24.63
CA PRO A 119 18.55 18.60 24.16
C PRO A 119 19.30 17.93 23.02
N ILE A 120 19.86 18.73 22.11
CA ILE A 120 20.81 18.22 21.12
C ILE A 120 22.19 18.18 21.77
N ILE A 121 22.80 16.99 21.81
CA ILE A 121 24.16 16.79 22.33
C ILE A 121 25.14 17.53 21.43
N GLY A 122 25.89 18.46 22.01
CA GLY A 122 26.84 19.33 21.31
C GLY A 122 28.26 19.21 21.85
N ASN A 123 28.65 18.06 22.42
CA ASN A 123 29.92 17.87 23.13
C ASN A 123 31.15 18.25 22.28
N ASN A 124 32.25 18.65 22.93
CA ASN A 124 33.55 18.90 22.30
C ASN A 124 34.37 17.61 22.15
N ASP A 125 33.74 16.57 21.59
CA ASP A 125 34.33 15.27 21.31
C ASP A 125 33.60 14.62 20.12
N ALA A 126 33.87 13.34 19.85
CA ALA A 126 33.28 12.59 18.75
C ALA A 126 31.76 12.37 18.85
N SER A 127 31.13 12.65 20.00
CA SER A 127 29.67 12.52 20.19
C SER A 127 28.88 13.78 19.78
N ASN A 128 29.56 14.82 19.31
CA ASN A 128 28.94 16.07 18.88
C ASN A 128 27.92 15.89 17.75
N LYS A 129 26.71 16.42 17.93
CA LYS A 129 25.64 16.47 16.93
C LYS A 129 25.29 17.91 16.52
N LEU A 130 26.20 18.87 16.69
CA LEU A 130 26.06 20.26 16.26
C LEU A 130 27.37 20.70 15.58
N VAL A 131 27.76 19.96 14.54
CA VAL A 131 29.00 20.20 13.79
C VAL A 131 28.81 21.25 12.69
N ASN A 132 29.90 21.77 12.13
CA ASN A 132 29.80 22.74 11.03
C ASN A 132 29.01 22.15 9.85
N GLY A 133 28.00 22.88 9.39
CA GLY A 133 27.09 22.44 8.34
C GLY A 133 25.79 21.79 8.84
N ASP A 134 25.71 21.42 10.12
CA ASP A 134 24.45 20.90 10.70
C ASP A 134 23.35 21.96 10.64
N VAL A 135 22.13 21.50 10.37
CA VAL A 135 20.91 22.30 10.50
C VAL A 135 20.03 21.68 11.57
N PHE A 136 19.63 22.50 12.53
CA PHE A 136 18.63 22.14 13.53
C PHE A 136 17.50 23.17 13.51
N CYS A 137 16.33 22.76 13.98
CA CYS A 137 15.13 23.58 13.94
C CYS A 137 14.51 23.69 15.32
N VAL A 138 13.88 24.84 15.57
CA VAL A 138 13.21 25.16 16.83
C VAL A 138 11.77 25.54 16.53
N LYS A 139 10.81 24.91 17.20
CA LYS A 139 9.47 25.47 17.37
C LYS A 139 9.54 26.40 18.57
N THR A 140 9.41 27.70 18.33
CA THR A 140 9.62 28.73 19.34
C THR A 140 8.50 28.73 20.38
N LYS A 141 8.72 29.40 21.51
CA LYS A 141 7.70 29.55 22.56
C LYS A 141 6.44 30.30 22.07
N GLU A 142 6.61 31.19 21.07
CA GLU A 142 5.53 31.95 20.41
C GLU A 142 4.82 31.12 19.32
N GLY A 143 5.26 29.89 19.07
CA GLY A 143 4.67 28.98 18.09
C GLY A 143 5.18 29.17 16.67
N ASN A 144 6.21 29.99 16.45
CA ASN A 144 6.88 30.14 15.16
C ASN A 144 7.89 29.01 14.91
N TYR A 145 8.38 28.92 13.68
CA TYR A 145 9.35 27.90 13.27
C TYR A 145 10.67 28.56 12.89
N CYS A 146 11.72 28.29 13.65
CA CYS A 146 13.08 28.74 13.37
C CYS A 146 13.93 27.59 12.82
N LYS A 147 14.74 27.87 11.81
CA LYS A 147 15.83 26.99 11.36
C LYS A 147 17.16 27.67 11.61
N LEU A 148 18.15 26.90 12.06
CA LEU A 148 19.49 27.37 12.37
C LEU A 148 20.52 26.44 11.70
N LYS A 149 21.48 27.02 10.97
CA LYS A 149 22.65 26.31 10.46
C LYS A 149 23.86 26.63 11.33
N VAL A 150 24.56 25.60 11.81
CA VAL A 150 25.86 25.76 12.47
C VAL A 150 26.89 26.14 11.42
N ILE A 151 27.41 27.37 11.49
CA ILE A 151 28.48 27.85 10.62
C ILE A 151 29.84 27.48 11.22
N ALA A 152 30.00 27.73 12.51
CA ALA A 152 31.22 27.42 13.25
C ALA A 152 30.88 26.96 14.67
N TYR A 153 31.30 25.74 14.98
CA TYR A 153 31.22 25.14 16.30
C TYR A 153 32.33 25.67 17.22
N GLY A 154 32.00 25.96 18.48
CA GLY A 154 32.94 26.49 19.46
C GLY A 154 32.32 26.69 20.84
N TYR A 155 33.06 27.37 21.73
CA TYR A 155 32.53 27.81 23.02
C TYR A 155 31.29 28.70 22.82
N ASN A 156 31.39 29.64 21.88
CA ASN A 156 30.23 30.27 21.25
C ASN A 156 29.88 29.50 19.98
N LEU A 157 28.59 29.36 19.68
CA LEU A 157 28.10 28.66 18.51
C LEU A 157 27.68 29.68 17.44
N LYS A 158 28.44 29.76 16.34
CA LYS A 158 28.10 30.66 15.24
C LYS A 158 27.03 30.03 14.37
N VAL A 159 25.89 30.70 14.23
CA VAL A 159 24.74 30.21 13.47
C VAL A 159 24.23 31.21 12.46
N GLN A 160 23.71 30.72 11.33
CA GLN A 160 22.78 31.45 10.47
C GLN A 160 21.37 31.01 10.85
N TRP A 161 20.42 31.92 11.05
CA TRP A 161 19.04 31.55 11.36
C TRP A 161 18.01 32.29 10.52
N VAL A 162 16.82 31.68 10.40
CA VAL A 162 15.60 32.31 9.89
C VAL A 162 14.43 31.79 10.71
N THR A 163 13.60 32.71 11.21
CA THR A 163 12.36 32.41 11.94
C THR A 163 11.16 32.78 11.08
N TYR A 164 10.24 31.83 10.92
CA TYR A 164 9.03 31.95 10.11
C TYR A 164 7.78 31.92 10.98
N LYS A 165 6.89 32.88 10.73
CA LYS A 165 5.50 32.83 11.18
C LYS A 165 4.64 32.34 10.02
N LEU A 166 3.98 31.19 10.22
CA LEU A 166 3.10 30.63 9.20
C LEU A 166 1.89 31.55 9.02
N ASN A 167 1.46 31.72 7.76
CA ASN A 167 0.19 32.40 7.51
C ASN A 167 -0.97 31.59 8.11
N PRO A 168 -2.06 32.25 8.55
CA PRO A 168 -3.25 31.54 8.98
C PRO A 168 -3.72 30.56 7.90
N ILE A 169 -3.86 29.29 8.28
CA ILE A 169 -4.31 28.25 7.34
C ILE A 169 -5.74 28.49 6.86
N TYR A 170 -6.58 29.07 7.73
CA TYR A 170 -7.97 29.39 7.43
C TYR A 170 -8.11 30.81 6.87
N LYS A 171 -8.92 30.94 5.81
CA LYS A 171 -9.27 32.22 5.20
C LYS A 171 -10.68 32.20 4.60
N ARG A 172 -11.44 33.28 4.80
CA ARG A 172 -12.64 33.58 4.00
C ARG A 172 -12.22 34.19 2.67
N ILE A 173 -12.61 33.56 1.57
CA ILE A 173 -12.31 34.03 0.20
C ILE A 173 -13.53 34.60 -0.51
N GLY A 174 -14.73 34.29 -0.03
CA GLY A 174 -16.00 34.76 -0.58
C GLY A 174 -16.99 35.15 0.51
N SER A 175 -17.85 36.12 0.22
CA SER A 175 -18.88 36.62 1.13
C SER A 175 -20.17 36.99 0.40
N GLY A 176 -21.24 37.18 1.18
CA GLY A 176 -22.55 37.66 0.72
C GLY A 176 -23.52 36.57 0.32
N TYR A 177 -23.19 35.29 0.53
CA TYR A 177 -24.03 34.12 0.22
C TYR A 177 -25.27 34.03 1.13
N ASN A 178 -26.39 33.59 0.57
CA ASN A 178 -27.65 33.44 1.28
C ASN A 178 -27.85 31.99 1.73
N GLN A 179 -27.34 31.68 2.93
CA GLN A 179 -27.42 30.34 3.52
C GLN A 179 -26.87 29.26 2.57
N PRO A 180 -25.57 29.32 2.20
CA PRO A 180 -24.97 28.30 1.35
C PRO A 180 -24.92 26.94 2.10
N GLU A 181 -25.30 25.86 1.42
CA GLU A 181 -25.37 24.52 2.00
C GLU A 181 -24.21 23.64 1.51
N ASP A 182 -23.91 23.63 0.20
CA ASP A 182 -22.84 22.81 -0.35
C ASP A 182 -21.97 23.52 -1.40
N ILE A 183 -20.78 22.98 -1.63
CA ILE A 183 -19.83 23.41 -2.65
C ILE A 183 -19.18 22.22 -3.35
N ALA A 184 -19.35 22.13 -4.66
CA ALA A 184 -18.55 21.26 -5.52
C ALA A 184 -17.60 22.09 -6.38
N VAL A 185 -16.47 21.52 -6.76
CA VAL A 185 -15.43 22.22 -7.54
C VAL A 185 -15.02 21.35 -8.72
N THR A 186 -14.83 22.00 -9.88
CA THR A 186 -14.33 21.36 -11.10
C THR A 186 -12.92 20.81 -10.92
N ALA A 187 -12.54 19.82 -11.72
CA ALA A 187 -11.25 19.12 -11.60
C ALA A 187 -10.03 20.05 -11.78
N ASN A 188 -10.20 21.16 -12.49
CA ASN A 188 -9.18 22.20 -12.67
C ASN A 188 -9.06 23.19 -11.50
N GLU A 189 -9.89 23.05 -10.45
CA GLU A 189 -9.91 23.86 -9.23
C GLU A 189 -10.08 25.37 -9.45
N GLN A 190 -10.78 25.76 -10.50
CA GLN A 190 -11.03 27.17 -10.84
C GLN A 190 -12.49 27.58 -10.66
N THR A 191 -13.42 26.67 -10.92
CA THR A 191 -14.86 26.95 -10.86
C THR A 191 -15.51 26.10 -9.79
N ALA A 192 -16.31 26.73 -8.94
CA ALA A 192 -17.13 26.08 -7.95
C ALA A 192 -18.62 26.22 -8.29
N TYR A 193 -19.41 25.25 -7.87
CA TYR A 193 -20.87 25.31 -7.86
C TYR A 193 -21.33 25.28 -6.40
N VAL A 194 -22.20 26.23 -6.04
CA VAL A 194 -22.66 26.40 -4.65
C VAL A 194 -24.18 26.36 -4.60
N THR A 195 -24.75 25.55 -3.70
CA THR A 195 -26.19 25.57 -3.41
C THR A 195 -26.50 26.61 -2.34
N GLU A 196 -27.54 27.40 -2.55
CA GLU A 196 -28.11 28.29 -1.54
C GLU A 196 -29.48 27.74 -1.12
N ARG A 197 -29.71 27.61 0.20
CA ARG A 197 -30.99 27.12 0.75
C ARG A 197 -32.21 27.90 0.26
N THR A 198 -32.01 29.12 -0.20
CA THR A 198 -33.04 29.98 -0.81
C THR A 198 -33.51 29.51 -2.20
N GLY A 199 -32.86 28.49 -2.78
CA GLY A 199 -33.32 27.83 -4.01
C GLY A 199 -32.41 27.98 -5.22
N ASN A 200 -31.18 28.48 -5.03
CA ASN A 200 -30.25 28.71 -6.14
C ASN A 200 -29.13 27.67 -6.21
N VAL A 201 -28.66 27.40 -7.43
CA VAL A 201 -27.32 26.87 -7.71
C VAL A 201 -26.52 27.98 -8.39
N LEU A 202 -25.39 28.33 -7.81
CA LEU A 202 -24.50 29.38 -8.29
C LEU A 202 -23.28 28.75 -8.98
N ARG A 203 -22.75 29.41 -10.01
CA ARG A 203 -21.40 29.19 -10.54
C ARG A 203 -20.48 30.30 -10.07
N VAL A 204 -19.36 29.92 -9.46
CA VAL A 204 -18.44 30.82 -8.76
C VAL A 204 -17.04 30.64 -9.31
N SER A 205 -16.38 31.72 -9.71
CA SER A 205 -14.94 31.70 -9.96
C SER A 205 -14.19 31.77 -8.63
N LEU A 206 -13.28 30.82 -8.36
CA LEU A 206 -12.51 30.82 -7.11
C LEU A 206 -11.49 31.96 -7.02
N ALA A 207 -11.16 32.62 -8.14
CA ALA A 207 -10.35 33.84 -8.15
C ALA A 207 -11.14 35.08 -7.70
N ALA A 208 -12.47 35.04 -7.76
CA ALA A 208 -13.38 36.13 -7.40
C ALA A 208 -14.61 35.56 -6.68
N ALA A 209 -14.38 34.93 -5.52
CA ALA A 209 -15.37 34.06 -4.87
C ALA A 209 -16.50 34.79 -4.11
N ASN A 210 -16.63 36.12 -4.23
CA ASN A 210 -17.77 36.83 -3.64
C ASN A 210 -19.07 36.51 -4.39
N ARG A 211 -20.19 36.43 -3.67
CA ARG A 211 -21.50 36.15 -4.27
C ARG A 211 -21.88 37.16 -5.36
N ALA A 212 -21.47 38.43 -5.19
CA ALA A 212 -21.72 39.49 -6.19
C ALA A 212 -21.08 39.21 -7.56
N SER A 213 -20.04 38.38 -7.61
CA SER A 213 -19.36 37.95 -8.84
C SER A 213 -19.84 36.58 -9.34
N ALA A 214 -20.71 35.90 -8.58
CA ALA A 214 -21.24 34.59 -8.94
C ALA A 214 -22.40 34.70 -9.94
N THR A 215 -22.55 33.69 -10.79
CA THR A 215 -23.68 33.58 -11.72
C THR A 215 -24.73 32.64 -11.14
N VAL A 216 -26.00 33.04 -11.09
CA VAL A 216 -27.10 32.10 -10.80
C VAL A 216 -27.30 31.23 -12.03
N VAL A 217 -26.97 29.94 -11.93
CA VAL A 217 -27.15 28.96 -13.01
C VAL A 217 -28.57 28.41 -13.00
N CYS A 218 -29.11 28.15 -11.81
CA CYS A 218 -30.44 27.63 -11.63
C CYS A 218 -31.07 28.28 -10.39
N SER A 219 -32.37 28.57 -10.45
CA SER A 219 -33.16 29.14 -9.34
C SER A 219 -34.46 28.37 -9.14
N GLY A 220 -35.15 28.59 -8.02
CA GLY A 220 -36.45 27.98 -7.72
C GLY A 220 -36.38 26.48 -7.45
N LEU A 221 -35.29 26.00 -6.84
CA LEU A 221 -35.24 24.72 -6.16
C LEU A 221 -35.83 24.88 -4.74
N ASN A 222 -36.38 23.82 -4.18
CA ASN A 222 -36.93 23.82 -2.82
C ASN A 222 -35.86 23.42 -1.80
N ALA A 223 -35.25 24.40 -1.13
CA ALA A 223 -34.21 24.19 -0.11
C ALA A 223 -33.12 23.18 -0.54
N PRO A 224 -32.40 23.44 -1.65
CA PRO A 224 -31.38 22.52 -2.16
C PRO A 224 -30.25 22.36 -1.13
N GLN A 225 -29.81 21.11 -0.92
CA GLN A 225 -28.76 20.75 0.05
C GLN A 225 -27.47 20.35 -0.69
N GLN A 226 -26.97 19.12 -0.51
CA GLN A 226 -25.77 18.63 -1.18
C GLN A 226 -25.98 18.53 -2.69
N LEU A 227 -24.90 18.76 -3.45
CA LEU A 227 -24.86 18.58 -4.89
C LEU A 227 -23.73 17.64 -5.31
N TRP A 228 -23.99 16.79 -6.31
CA TRP A 228 -22.98 15.96 -6.95
C TRP A 228 -22.76 16.46 -8.38
N LEU A 229 -21.50 16.76 -8.72
CA LEU A 229 -21.11 17.38 -9.99
C LEU A 229 -20.71 16.32 -11.02
N ASP A 230 -21.48 16.24 -12.10
CA ASP A 230 -21.13 15.52 -13.33
C ASP A 230 -20.48 16.49 -14.32
N GLU A 231 -19.17 16.67 -14.15
CA GLU A 231 -18.41 17.62 -14.99
C GLU A 231 -18.36 17.17 -16.46
N ALA A 232 -18.37 15.87 -16.73
CA ALA A 232 -18.25 15.33 -18.09
C ALA A 232 -19.49 15.68 -18.95
N HIS A 233 -20.67 15.71 -18.35
CA HIS A 233 -21.92 16.03 -19.04
C HIS A 233 -22.46 17.43 -18.73
N MET A 234 -21.71 18.25 -17.98
CA MET A 234 -22.14 19.58 -17.53
C MET A 234 -23.47 19.54 -16.76
N GLN A 235 -23.58 18.61 -15.81
CA GLN A 235 -24.78 18.40 -14.99
C GLN A 235 -24.46 18.46 -13.49
N ALA A 236 -25.44 18.84 -12.69
CA ALA A 236 -25.39 18.69 -11.24
C ALA A 236 -26.64 17.95 -10.74
N TYR A 237 -26.45 17.01 -9.83
CA TYR A 237 -27.54 16.31 -9.15
C TYR A 237 -27.68 16.88 -7.75
N VAL A 238 -28.87 17.40 -7.43
CA VAL A 238 -29.15 18.14 -6.20
C VAL A 238 -30.35 17.52 -5.51
N VAL A 239 -30.30 17.42 -4.18
CA VAL A 239 -31.44 16.98 -3.37
C VAL A 239 -32.14 18.15 -2.69
N GLU A 240 -33.46 18.09 -2.63
CA GLU A 240 -34.32 19.12 -2.03
C GLU A 240 -34.79 18.71 -0.62
N TYR A 241 -34.51 19.56 0.37
CA TYR A 241 -34.93 19.33 1.76
C TYR A 241 -36.43 19.61 1.93
N ALA A 242 -37.26 18.65 1.53
CA ALA A 242 -38.72 18.70 1.67
C ALA A 242 -39.30 17.30 1.91
N ASN A 243 -40.59 17.26 2.25
CA ASN A 243 -41.34 16.01 2.38
C ASN A 243 -42.74 16.15 1.73
N PRO A 244 -42.94 15.64 0.51
CA PRO A 244 -41.95 14.97 -0.33
C PRO A 244 -40.93 15.94 -0.94
N GLY A 245 -39.66 15.55 -0.97
CA GLY A 245 -38.56 16.19 -1.68
C GLY A 245 -38.15 15.42 -2.93
N ASN A 246 -37.23 16.00 -3.70
CA ASN A 246 -36.81 15.49 -5.01
C ASN A 246 -35.30 15.33 -5.12
N LEU A 247 -34.88 14.39 -5.99
CA LEU A 247 -33.58 14.38 -6.64
C LEU A 247 -33.73 15.08 -7.99
N VAL A 248 -33.08 16.22 -8.17
CA VAL A 248 -33.16 17.07 -9.35
C VAL A 248 -31.83 17.08 -10.07
N ARG A 249 -31.86 16.85 -11.38
CA ARG A 249 -30.72 17.07 -12.27
C ARG A 249 -30.82 18.46 -12.89
N VAL A 250 -29.78 19.26 -12.74
CA VAL A 250 -29.63 20.60 -13.30
C VAL A 250 -28.65 20.55 -14.44
N ASP A 251 -29.04 21.02 -15.61
CA ASP A 251 -28.13 21.30 -16.72
C ASP A 251 -27.37 22.60 -16.43
N LEU A 252 -26.04 22.54 -16.37
CA LEU A 252 -25.21 23.67 -15.92
C LEU A 252 -24.95 24.70 -17.02
N ASN A 253 -25.32 24.40 -18.28
CA ASN A 253 -25.24 25.35 -19.39
C ASN A 253 -26.52 26.20 -19.49
N THR A 254 -27.68 25.55 -19.32
CA THR A 254 -28.99 26.16 -19.58
C THR A 254 -29.77 26.50 -18.30
N GLY A 255 -29.41 25.90 -17.17
CA GLY A 255 -30.16 26.02 -15.92
C GLY A 255 -31.42 25.14 -15.86
N ALA A 256 -31.66 24.29 -16.86
CA ALA A 256 -32.85 23.45 -16.93
C ALA A 256 -32.86 22.40 -15.79
N LYS A 257 -33.99 22.29 -15.08
CA LYS A 257 -34.22 21.34 -13.98
C LYS A 257 -35.02 20.14 -14.48
N THR A 258 -34.54 18.93 -14.22
CA THR A 258 -35.25 17.68 -14.47
C THR A 258 -35.40 16.91 -13.16
N VAL A 259 -36.63 16.64 -12.72
CA VAL A 259 -36.87 15.75 -11.57
C VAL A 259 -36.57 14.31 -11.97
N ILE A 260 -35.55 13.72 -11.34
CA ILE A 260 -35.13 12.33 -11.58
C ILE A 260 -35.91 11.38 -10.68
N PHE A 261 -36.13 11.79 -9.43
CA PHE A 261 -36.90 11.03 -8.45
C PHE A 261 -37.66 11.99 -7.53
N SER A 262 -38.90 11.65 -7.18
CA SER A 262 -39.76 12.38 -6.24
C SER A 262 -40.18 11.48 -5.09
N GLY A 263 -40.42 12.04 -3.91
CA GLY A 263 -40.85 11.26 -2.73
C GLY A 263 -39.72 10.93 -1.76
N LEU A 264 -38.68 11.76 -1.74
CA LEU A 264 -37.67 11.72 -0.68
C LEU A 264 -38.20 12.38 0.59
N GLN A 265 -37.75 11.94 1.76
CA GLN A 265 -38.19 12.47 3.05
C GLN A 265 -37.08 13.27 3.71
N PHE A 266 -37.13 14.59 3.55
CA PHE A 266 -36.12 15.52 4.09
C PHE A 266 -34.71 15.10 3.65
N ALA A 267 -34.50 14.96 2.34
CA ALA A 267 -33.21 14.59 1.77
C ALA A 267 -32.17 15.69 1.98
N VAL A 268 -30.94 15.29 2.23
CA VAL A 268 -29.85 16.23 2.57
C VAL A 268 -28.59 15.98 1.78
N GLY A 269 -28.11 14.73 1.77
CA GLY A 269 -26.90 14.34 1.07
C GLY A 269 -27.19 13.60 -0.22
N VAL A 270 -26.29 13.71 -1.20
CA VAL A 270 -26.33 12.94 -2.45
C VAL A 270 -24.93 12.62 -2.96
N THR A 271 -24.74 11.39 -3.45
CA THR A 271 -23.61 11.01 -4.31
C THR A 271 -24.07 10.00 -5.36
N LEU A 272 -23.40 9.94 -6.50
CA LEU A 272 -23.68 8.97 -7.57
C LEU A 272 -22.48 8.05 -7.79
N THR A 273 -22.73 6.87 -8.35
CA THR A 273 -21.69 6.03 -8.95
C THR A 273 -21.13 6.68 -10.21
N ALA A 274 -19.86 6.43 -10.52
CA ALA A 274 -19.15 7.03 -11.64
C ALA A 274 -19.77 6.68 -13.01
N ASP A 275 -20.44 5.53 -13.11
CA ASP A 275 -21.20 5.09 -14.29
C ASP A 275 -22.58 5.76 -14.43
N LEU A 276 -22.95 6.65 -13.49
CA LEU A 276 -24.24 7.33 -13.42
C LEU A 276 -25.44 6.37 -13.38
N SER A 277 -25.27 5.14 -12.91
CA SER A 277 -26.37 4.17 -12.81
C SER A 277 -27.18 4.33 -11.53
N THR A 278 -26.56 4.81 -10.45
CA THR A 278 -27.12 4.74 -9.09
C THR A 278 -26.83 6.02 -8.29
N ALA A 279 -27.86 6.55 -7.64
CA ALA A 279 -27.72 7.61 -6.64
C ALA A 279 -27.90 7.07 -5.21
N TYR A 280 -27.10 7.56 -4.28
CA TYR A 280 -27.22 7.31 -2.85
C TYR A 280 -27.58 8.62 -2.15
N VAL A 281 -28.64 8.59 -1.35
CA VAL A 281 -29.25 9.79 -0.75
C VAL A 281 -29.45 9.55 0.73
N THR A 282 -29.00 10.48 1.58
CA THR A 282 -29.39 10.49 2.99
C THR A 282 -30.73 11.16 3.16
N GLU A 283 -31.60 10.56 3.97
CA GLU A 283 -32.95 11.05 4.26
C GLU A 283 -33.15 11.12 5.77
N GLN A 284 -33.34 12.34 6.29
CA GLN A 284 -33.56 12.51 7.72
C GLN A 284 -34.90 11.94 8.18
N GLY A 285 -35.93 11.99 7.33
CA GLY A 285 -37.24 11.40 7.64
C GLY A 285 -37.21 9.87 7.77
N LEU A 286 -36.28 9.20 7.07
CA LEU A 286 -36.09 7.75 7.14
C LEU A 286 -34.98 7.32 8.11
N ALA A 287 -34.27 8.27 8.72
CA ALA A 287 -33.10 7.99 9.56
C ALA A 287 -32.10 7.06 8.83
N GLY A 288 -31.77 7.33 7.56
CA GLY A 288 -31.01 6.37 6.76
C GLY A 288 -30.49 6.86 5.41
N VAL A 289 -29.92 5.92 4.65
CA VAL A 289 -29.44 6.08 3.27
C VAL A 289 -30.28 5.22 2.33
N SER A 290 -30.83 5.86 1.31
CA SER A 290 -31.54 5.21 0.21
C SER A 290 -30.63 5.09 -1.02
N ARG A 291 -30.75 3.96 -1.72
CA ARG A 291 -30.21 3.73 -3.06
C ARG A 291 -31.32 3.91 -4.08
N ILE A 292 -31.06 4.66 -5.14
CA ILE A 292 -31.99 4.90 -6.25
C ILE A 292 -31.32 4.48 -7.55
N THR A 293 -31.87 3.48 -8.22
CA THR A 293 -31.42 3.10 -9.57
C THR A 293 -32.00 4.09 -10.58
N LEU A 294 -31.16 4.85 -11.28
CA LEU A 294 -31.61 6.00 -12.07
C LEU A 294 -32.46 5.60 -13.28
N ALA A 295 -32.13 4.46 -13.92
CA ALA A 295 -32.86 3.97 -15.09
C ALA A 295 -34.31 3.55 -14.76
N THR A 296 -34.50 2.87 -13.62
CA THR A 296 -35.81 2.32 -13.22
C THR A 296 -36.55 3.19 -12.22
N ARG A 297 -35.87 4.18 -11.62
CA ARG A 297 -36.33 4.98 -10.48
C ARG A 297 -36.70 4.13 -9.26
N ALA A 298 -36.18 2.90 -9.16
CA ALA A 298 -36.40 2.04 -8.01
C ALA A 298 -35.61 2.57 -6.80
N LYS A 299 -36.29 2.79 -5.67
CA LYS A 299 -35.70 3.23 -4.40
C LYS A 299 -35.67 2.08 -3.39
N THR A 300 -34.54 1.90 -2.71
CA THR A 300 -34.37 0.90 -1.64
C THR A 300 -33.61 1.52 -0.48
N LEU A 301 -34.10 1.36 0.76
CA LEU A 301 -33.33 1.72 1.95
C LEU A 301 -32.18 0.72 2.12
N ILE A 302 -30.93 1.19 2.11
CA ILE A 302 -29.75 0.33 2.26
C ILE A 302 -29.13 0.41 3.64
N ALA A 303 -29.35 1.49 4.39
CA ALA A 303 -28.93 1.63 5.77
C ALA A 303 -29.97 2.44 6.55
N GLY A 304 -30.38 1.95 7.72
CA GLY A 304 -31.33 2.64 8.60
C GLY A 304 -30.77 2.80 10.02
N GLY A 305 -31.48 3.56 10.86
CA GLY A 305 -31.07 3.81 12.25
C GLY A 305 -29.99 4.89 12.42
N LEU A 306 -29.73 5.67 11.37
CA LEU A 306 -28.81 6.80 11.41
C LEU A 306 -29.47 8.01 12.09
N THR A 307 -28.75 8.68 12.97
CA THR A 307 -29.21 9.85 13.70
C THR A 307 -28.96 11.11 12.89
N ALA A 308 -30.03 11.78 12.46
CA ALA A 308 -29.97 13.02 11.68
C ALA A 308 -28.90 12.97 10.56
N PRO A 309 -28.95 11.97 9.65
CA PRO A 309 -27.93 11.83 8.61
C PRO A 309 -27.90 13.09 7.73
N PHE A 310 -26.69 13.52 7.39
CA PHE A 310 -26.41 14.77 6.68
C PHE A 310 -25.69 14.47 5.36
N PHE A 311 -24.56 15.10 5.03
CA PHE A 311 -23.90 14.83 3.75
C PHE A 311 -23.23 13.46 3.74
N LEU A 312 -23.04 12.93 2.53
CA LEU A 312 -22.30 11.70 2.28
C LEU A 312 -21.32 11.85 1.12
N THR A 313 -20.26 11.06 1.14
CA THR A 313 -19.28 10.95 0.06
C THR A 313 -18.81 9.50 -0.05
N TRP A 314 -18.26 9.12 -1.20
CA TRP A 314 -17.50 7.89 -1.32
C TRP A 314 -16.23 7.94 -0.46
N ALA A 315 -15.89 6.81 0.18
CA ALA A 315 -14.65 6.67 0.94
C ALA A 315 -13.41 6.62 0.01
N ASP A 316 -13.57 6.05 -1.18
CA ASP A 316 -12.55 5.90 -2.21
C ASP A 316 -13.21 5.60 -3.58
N ASN A 317 -12.38 5.43 -4.61
CA ASN A 317 -12.82 5.17 -5.99
C ASN A 317 -13.39 3.76 -6.21
N THR A 318 -13.38 2.87 -5.22
CA THR A 318 -14.00 1.53 -5.35
C THR A 318 -15.52 1.59 -5.29
N GLU A 319 -16.08 2.71 -4.80
CA GLU A 319 -17.53 2.93 -4.64
C GLU A 319 -18.22 1.82 -3.81
N SER A 320 -17.47 1.17 -2.92
CA SER A 320 -17.97 0.11 -2.04
C SER A 320 -18.45 0.62 -0.69
N ARG A 321 -18.04 1.84 -0.29
CA ARG A 321 -18.31 2.38 1.04
C ARG A 321 -18.59 3.89 0.99
N LEU A 322 -19.67 4.31 1.63
CA LEU A 322 -20.04 5.71 1.83
C LEU A 322 -19.59 6.15 3.22
N LEU A 323 -19.14 7.40 3.35
CA LEU A 323 -18.91 8.07 4.63
C LEU A 323 -20.05 9.08 4.83
N VAL A 324 -20.82 8.90 5.89
CA VAL A 324 -22.05 9.65 6.18
C VAL A 324 -21.87 10.42 7.47
N ALA A 325 -22.10 11.73 7.44
CA ALA A 325 -22.12 12.54 8.64
C ALA A 325 -23.45 12.36 9.40
N GLU A 326 -23.37 12.11 10.71
CA GLU A 326 -24.53 12.04 11.61
C GLU A 326 -24.46 13.18 12.62
N ARG A 327 -25.44 14.10 12.56
CA ARG A 327 -25.48 15.29 13.43
C ARG A 327 -25.86 14.94 14.86
N ASP A 328 -26.05 15.98 15.68
CA ASP A 328 -26.50 15.82 17.07
C ASP A 328 -27.76 14.95 17.17
N PRO A 329 -27.85 14.10 18.21
CA PRO A 329 -26.87 13.91 19.28
C PRO A 329 -25.73 12.91 18.96
N ALA A 330 -25.65 12.34 17.75
CA ALA A 330 -24.70 11.26 17.47
C ALA A 330 -23.25 11.74 17.29
N ASN A 331 -23.05 12.90 16.67
CA ASN A 331 -21.74 13.55 16.48
C ASN A 331 -20.64 12.57 16.04
N ARG A 332 -20.86 11.96 14.88
CA ARG A 332 -19.95 10.96 14.31
C ARG A 332 -20.02 10.94 12.79
N ILE A 333 -19.03 10.30 12.19
CA ILE A 333 -19.07 9.83 10.81
C ILE A 333 -19.28 8.33 10.83
N THR A 334 -20.25 7.84 10.08
CA THR A 334 -20.55 6.42 9.90
C THR A 334 -20.17 5.97 8.50
N ALA A 335 -19.47 4.85 8.41
CA ALA A 335 -19.23 4.17 7.15
C ALA A 335 -20.40 3.24 6.82
N VAL A 336 -20.88 3.26 5.58
CA VAL A 336 -21.94 2.40 5.05
C VAL A 336 -21.40 1.60 3.88
N ASP A 337 -21.28 0.28 4.05
CA ASP A 337 -20.87 -0.67 3.02
C ASP A 337 -22.04 -0.98 2.08
N VAL A 338 -22.00 -0.44 0.87
CA VAL A 338 -23.12 -0.56 -0.08
C VAL A 338 -23.17 -1.94 -0.76
N THR A 339 -22.15 -2.77 -0.56
CA THR A 339 -22.09 -4.15 -1.09
C THR A 339 -22.84 -5.15 -0.21
N LYS A 340 -23.22 -4.73 1.01
CA LYS A 340 -23.91 -5.56 2.00
C LYS A 340 -25.34 -5.08 2.25
N THR A 341 -26.22 -6.02 2.55
CA THR A 341 -27.63 -5.77 2.86
C THR A 341 -27.93 -5.78 4.36
N VAL A 342 -27.03 -6.33 5.19
CA VAL A 342 -27.18 -6.42 6.66
C VAL A 342 -25.81 -6.17 7.31
N GLY A 343 -25.80 -5.57 8.50
CA GLY A 343 -24.55 -5.32 9.26
C GLY A 343 -23.58 -4.42 8.50
N ASN A 344 -24.12 -3.52 7.68
CA ASN A 344 -23.38 -2.74 6.70
C ASN A 344 -22.99 -1.35 7.19
N THR A 345 -23.31 -0.99 8.43
CA THR A 345 -22.94 0.30 9.05
C THR A 345 -21.93 0.10 10.17
N ASN A 346 -20.92 0.96 10.24
CA ASN A 346 -20.01 1.02 11.38
C ASN A 346 -19.59 2.46 11.68
N VAL A 347 -19.36 2.78 12.95
CA VAL A 347 -18.78 4.08 13.33
C VAL A 347 -17.39 4.16 12.70
N PHE A 348 -17.16 5.19 11.90
CA PHE A 348 -15.89 5.43 11.21
C PHE A 348 -15.03 6.44 12.00
N ILE A 349 -15.63 7.55 12.40
CA ILE A 349 -15.05 8.54 13.31
C ILE A 349 -16.08 8.81 14.40
N GLY A 350 -15.78 8.43 15.64
CA GLY A 350 -16.62 8.74 16.80
C GLY A 350 -16.21 10.04 17.48
N GLY A 351 -17.17 10.72 18.14
CA GLY A 351 -16.89 11.88 18.98
C GLY A 351 -16.36 13.08 18.18
N THR A 352 -16.99 13.39 17.05
CA THR A 352 -16.70 14.64 16.34
C THR A 352 -17.15 15.85 17.16
N ALA A 353 -16.68 17.04 16.79
CA ALA A 353 -17.32 18.26 17.25
C ALA A 353 -18.81 18.31 16.85
N ALA A 354 -19.57 19.18 17.48
CA ALA A 354 -21.03 19.22 17.35
C ALA A 354 -21.48 19.44 15.89
N ARG A 355 -22.50 18.68 15.47
CA ARG A 355 -23.15 18.78 14.15
C ARG A 355 -22.16 18.61 12.98
N PRO A 356 -21.46 17.47 12.86
CA PRO A 356 -20.68 17.19 11.66
C PRO A 356 -21.61 17.23 10.43
N SER A 357 -21.27 18.06 9.46
CA SER A 357 -22.09 18.26 8.27
C SER A 357 -21.49 17.57 7.05
N SER A 358 -20.16 17.62 6.87
CA SER A 358 -19.48 16.92 5.78
C SER A 358 -18.14 16.34 6.19
N ILE A 359 -17.67 15.37 5.41
CA ILE A 359 -16.32 14.80 5.51
C ILE A 359 -15.66 14.87 4.13
N ALA A 360 -14.44 15.39 4.09
CA ALA A 360 -13.58 15.36 2.92
C ALA A 360 -12.46 14.32 3.11
N VAL A 361 -12.34 13.42 2.14
CA VAL A 361 -11.24 12.45 2.06
C VAL A 361 -10.02 13.14 1.45
N ILE A 362 -8.97 13.35 2.24
CA ILE A 362 -7.72 13.97 1.77
C ILE A 362 -6.84 12.91 1.12
N GLN A 363 -6.64 11.81 1.83
CA GLN A 363 -5.99 10.57 1.40
C GLN A 363 -6.40 9.46 2.37
N PRO A 364 -6.19 8.17 2.06
CA PRO A 364 -6.41 7.09 3.01
C PRO A 364 -5.76 7.38 4.37
N GLY A 365 -6.58 7.33 5.43
CA GLY A 365 -6.14 7.61 6.80
C GLY A 365 -6.13 9.10 7.20
N ASN A 366 -6.33 10.06 6.30
CA ASN A 366 -6.42 11.49 6.63
C ASN A 366 -7.71 12.12 6.08
N TYR A 367 -8.51 12.67 6.98
CA TYR A 367 -9.84 13.20 6.69
C TYR A 367 -10.00 14.57 7.32
N CYS A 368 -10.79 15.45 6.69
CA CYS A 368 -11.28 16.68 7.33
C CYS A 368 -12.78 16.58 7.53
N VAL A 369 -13.28 16.98 8.69
CA VAL A 369 -14.71 17.00 9.01
C VAL A 369 -15.12 18.44 9.30
N CYS A 370 -16.14 18.92 8.57
CA CYS A 370 -16.75 20.21 8.85
C CYS A 370 -17.86 20.01 9.89
N CYS A 371 -17.78 20.72 11.00
CA CYS A 371 -18.75 20.77 12.09
C CYS A 371 -19.31 22.19 12.22
N ASN A 372 -20.31 22.40 13.09
CA ASN A 372 -21.01 23.70 13.18
C ASN A 372 -20.03 24.89 13.26
N ASP A 373 -19.15 24.87 14.25
CA ASP A 373 -18.29 26.03 14.55
C ASP A 373 -16.81 25.77 14.27
N GLU A 374 -16.46 24.60 13.71
CA GLU A 374 -15.06 24.21 13.48
C GLU A 374 -14.86 23.21 12.34
N VAL A 375 -13.61 23.12 11.87
CA VAL A 375 -13.15 22.06 10.99
C VAL A 375 -12.02 21.32 11.69
N ASP A 376 -12.15 20.00 11.78
CA ASP A 376 -11.18 19.11 12.40
C ASP A 376 -10.54 18.17 11.38
N GLN A 377 -9.24 17.93 11.53
CA GLN A 377 -8.51 16.89 10.82
C GLN A 377 -8.42 15.63 11.68
N TYR A 378 -8.75 14.49 11.07
CA TYR A 378 -8.62 13.17 11.66
C TYR A 378 -7.57 12.37 10.89
N THR A 379 -6.49 12.05 11.59
CA THR A 379 -5.56 11.01 11.16
C THR A 379 -6.00 9.70 11.82
N LEU A 380 -6.61 8.85 11.03
CA LEU A 380 -6.87 7.46 11.40
C LEU A 380 -5.66 6.66 10.96
N THR A 381 -5.08 5.87 11.86
CA THR A 381 -4.10 4.87 11.45
C THR A 381 -4.80 4.02 10.40
N ALA A 382 -4.37 4.15 9.14
CA ALA A 382 -4.74 3.17 8.14
C ALA A 382 -4.33 1.84 8.77
N THR A 383 -5.29 0.97 9.06
CA THR A 383 -4.97 -0.44 9.19
C THR A 383 -4.38 -0.78 7.83
N THR A 384 -3.04 -0.74 7.72
CA THR A 384 -2.32 -1.39 6.66
C THR A 384 -2.82 -2.81 6.74
N GLY A 385 -3.72 -3.14 5.82
CA GLY A 385 -4.31 -4.44 5.85
C GLY A 385 -3.17 -5.47 5.77
N ASN A 386 -3.29 -6.53 6.54
CA ASN A 386 -2.36 -7.65 6.54
C ASN A 386 -2.46 -8.39 5.19
N TRP A 387 -2.23 -7.74 4.04
CA TRP A 387 -2.37 -8.31 2.70
C TRP A 387 -1.41 -7.68 1.69
N LEU A 388 -0.36 -7.01 2.15
CA LEU A 388 0.70 -6.48 1.27
C LEU A 388 1.65 -7.57 0.77
N TYR A 389 1.80 -8.69 1.49
CA TYR A 389 2.50 -9.86 1.00
C TYR A 389 1.57 -10.66 0.09
N LYS A 390 1.95 -10.87 -1.17
CA LYS A 390 1.12 -11.56 -2.17
C LYS A 390 1.40 -13.06 -2.25
N GLY A 391 2.63 -13.49 -1.97
CA GLY A 391 3.04 -14.89 -2.08
C GLY A 391 4.44 -15.06 -2.68
N ILE A 392 4.73 -16.27 -3.17
CA ILE A 392 6.00 -16.60 -3.85
C ILE A 392 5.70 -16.93 -5.31
N GLY A 393 6.10 -16.04 -6.21
CA GLY A 393 5.79 -16.12 -7.64
C GLY A 393 4.29 -16.17 -7.87
N TYR A 394 3.85 -17.22 -8.55
CA TYR A 394 2.46 -17.56 -8.80
C TYR A 394 1.86 -18.48 -7.72
N VAL A 395 2.45 -18.57 -6.53
CA VAL A 395 1.82 -19.23 -5.38
C VAL A 395 1.36 -18.16 -4.39
N PRO A 396 0.06 -17.80 -4.36
CA PRO A 396 -0.50 -16.88 -3.38
C PRO A 396 -0.20 -17.31 -1.95
N TRP A 397 0.02 -16.35 -1.04
CA TRP A 397 0.37 -16.62 0.36
C TRP A 397 -0.64 -17.55 1.06
N ASN A 398 -1.92 -17.44 0.72
CA ASN A 398 -2.99 -18.26 1.30
C ASN A 398 -3.06 -19.69 0.72
N LEU A 399 -2.30 -19.96 -0.34
CA LEU A 399 -2.11 -21.28 -0.95
C LEU A 399 -0.75 -21.90 -0.56
N ILE A 400 -0.08 -21.30 0.43
CA ILE A 400 1.04 -21.89 1.14
C ILE A 400 0.48 -22.51 2.43
N THR A 401 0.60 -23.82 2.55
CA THR A 401 0.04 -24.57 3.68
C THR A 401 0.76 -24.24 4.99
N ALA A 402 0.18 -24.64 6.12
CA ALA A 402 0.83 -24.51 7.43
C ALA A 402 2.17 -25.28 7.52
N ALA A 403 2.39 -26.28 6.65
CA ALA A 403 3.65 -27.00 6.53
C ALA A 403 4.67 -26.29 5.62
N GLY A 404 4.35 -25.11 5.08
CA GLY A 404 5.22 -24.30 4.23
C GLY A 404 5.32 -24.76 2.77
N LYS A 405 4.37 -25.60 2.33
CA LYS A 405 4.34 -26.16 0.97
C LYS A 405 3.30 -25.46 0.11
N ALA A 406 3.51 -25.39 -1.19
CA ALA A 406 2.52 -24.90 -2.13
C ALA A 406 1.38 -25.92 -2.34
N ASP A 407 0.15 -25.43 -2.38
CA ASP A 407 -1.03 -26.18 -2.82
C ASP A 407 -2.04 -25.27 -3.54
N THR A 408 -1.82 -25.07 -4.84
CA THR A 408 -2.76 -24.33 -5.70
C THR A 408 -3.90 -25.19 -6.22
N THR A 409 -3.85 -26.52 -6.01
CA THR A 409 -4.87 -27.46 -6.51
C THR A 409 -6.22 -27.28 -5.83
N SER A 410 -6.22 -26.69 -4.63
CA SER A 410 -7.42 -26.25 -3.91
C SER A 410 -8.22 -25.15 -4.64
N GLN A 411 -7.63 -24.48 -5.64
CA GLN A 411 -8.26 -23.43 -6.45
C GLN A 411 -8.19 -23.80 -7.95
N PRO A 412 -9.07 -24.70 -8.44
CA PRO A 412 -8.94 -25.27 -9.79
C PRO A 412 -9.13 -24.25 -10.93
N ALA A 413 -9.78 -23.11 -10.67
CA ALA A 413 -9.92 -22.03 -11.65
C ALA A 413 -8.67 -21.15 -11.77
N TYR A 414 -7.70 -21.29 -10.85
CA TYR A 414 -6.45 -20.52 -10.90
C TYR A 414 -5.53 -21.07 -12.00
N PRO A 415 -5.03 -20.25 -12.94
CA PRO A 415 -4.31 -20.75 -14.11
C PRO A 415 -2.93 -21.34 -13.81
N PHE A 416 -2.27 -20.94 -12.71
CA PHE A 416 -0.96 -21.45 -12.34
C PHE A 416 -1.10 -22.60 -11.35
N GLN A 417 -1.07 -23.82 -11.89
CA GLN A 417 -1.24 -25.05 -11.11
C GLN A 417 0.12 -25.68 -10.78
N PHE A 418 0.42 -25.76 -9.49
CA PHE A 418 1.51 -26.53 -8.93
C PHE A 418 0.99 -27.79 -8.26
N PRO A 419 1.73 -28.91 -8.31
CA PRO A 419 1.36 -30.12 -7.58
C PRO A 419 1.13 -29.83 -6.10
N LYS A 420 0.16 -30.53 -5.52
CA LYS A 420 -0.10 -30.47 -4.09
C LYS A 420 1.16 -30.85 -3.30
N ASP A 421 1.40 -30.13 -2.21
CA ASP A 421 2.51 -30.36 -1.29
C ASP A 421 3.91 -30.15 -1.89
N SER A 422 4.04 -29.26 -2.88
CA SER A 422 5.34 -28.89 -3.46
C SER A 422 6.18 -28.00 -2.51
N PRO A 423 7.42 -28.39 -2.16
CA PRO A 423 8.36 -27.51 -1.44
C PRO A 423 8.95 -26.43 -2.35
N PHE A 424 9.57 -25.42 -1.75
CA PHE A 424 10.20 -24.31 -2.45
C PHE A 424 11.73 -24.48 -2.54
N GLY A 425 12.34 -24.15 -3.68
CA GLY A 425 13.80 -24.20 -3.87
C GLY A 425 14.30 -23.32 -5.02
N GLY A 426 15.61 -23.13 -5.11
CA GLY A 426 16.26 -22.25 -6.08
C GLY A 426 16.17 -20.75 -5.75
N THR A 427 15.68 -19.94 -6.69
CA THR A 427 15.48 -18.48 -6.49
C THR A 427 13.99 -18.18 -6.41
N LEU A 428 13.54 -17.71 -5.24
CA LEU A 428 12.13 -17.52 -4.91
C LEU A 428 11.74 -16.04 -5.11
N PRO A 429 10.85 -15.71 -6.07
CA PRO A 429 10.33 -14.37 -6.23
C PRO A 429 9.27 -14.10 -5.15
N VAL A 430 9.64 -13.38 -4.10
CA VAL A 430 8.71 -12.95 -3.04
C VAL A 430 7.98 -11.70 -3.53
N ASN A 431 6.66 -11.79 -3.64
CA ASN A 431 5.82 -10.74 -4.23
C ASN A 431 5.14 -9.86 -3.17
N ILE A 432 5.15 -8.55 -3.41
CA ILE A 432 4.60 -7.49 -2.57
C ILE A 432 3.70 -6.59 -3.41
N ASP A 433 2.57 -6.19 -2.85
CA ASP A 433 1.70 -5.18 -3.45
C ASP A 433 2.26 -3.78 -3.20
N HIS A 434 3.23 -3.38 -4.03
CA HIS A 434 3.91 -2.10 -3.88
C HIS A 434 2.98 -0.90 -4.04
N TYR A 435 1.96 -1.00 -4.90
CA TYR A 435 0.99 0.08 -5.12
C TYR A 435 0.18 0.34 -3.86
N ASN A 436 -0.41 -0.71 -3.28
CA ASN A 436 -1.17 -0.56 -2.04
C ASN A 436 -0.26 -0.26 -0.85
N ALA A 437 0.96 -0.78 -0.80
CA ALA A 437 1.95 -0.42 0.21
C ALA A 437 2.21 1.10 0.19
N TRP A 438 2.47 1.66 -1.00
CA TRP A 438 2.71 3.10 -1.15
C TRP A 438 1.52 3.95 -0.71
N ASN A 439 0.30 3.56 -1.14
CA ASN A 439 -0.93 4.27 -0.79
C ASN A 439 -1.28 4.17 0.70
N ASN A 440 -0.80 3.14 1.40
CA ASN A 440 -0.93 2.99 2.84
C ASN A 440 0.27 3.54 3.62
N SER A 441 1.02 4.47 3.03
CA SER A 441 2.15 5.16 3.69
C SER A 441 3.31 4.25 4.11
N VAL A 442 3.39 3.04 3.54
CA VAL A 442 4.59 2.19 3.59
C VAL A 442 5.59 2.73 2.57
N ARG A 443 6.86 2.85 2.98
CA ARG A 443 7.96 3.25 2.10
C ARG A 443 9.08 2.23 2.07
N TYR A 444 9.16 1.38 3.10
CA TYR A 444 10.16 0.33 3.16
C TYR A 444 9.54 -0.99 3.58
N TYR A 445 10.20 -2.08 3.20
CA TYR A 445 9.89 -3.40 3.73
C TYR A 445 11.17 -4.20 4.01
N LYS A 446 11.05 -5.20 4.86
CA LYS A 446 12.08 -6.23 5.07
C LYS A 446 11.51 -7.60 4.73
N VAL A 447 12.35 -8.45 4.16
CA VAL A 447 12.10 -9.88 4.02
C VAL A 447 13.01 -10.60 5.01
N LEU A 448 12.46 -11.49 5.82
CA LEU A 448 13.19 -12.22 6.85
C LEU A 448 12.95 -13.73 6.72
N ILE A 449 13.99 -14.51 6.96
CA ILE A 449 13.91 -15.96 7.17
C ILE A 449 14.34 -16.23 8.60
N ASP A 450 13.45 -16.84 9.39
CA ASP A 450 13.66 -17.14 10.82
C ASP A 450 14.12 -15.94 11.63
N GLY A 451 13.55 -14.76 11.32
CA GLY A 451 13.90 -13.49 11.96
C GLY A 451 15.21 -12.84 11.47
N SER A 452 15.93 -13.48 10.55
CA SER A 452 17.14 -12.91 9.94
C SER A 452 16.81 -12.15 8.64
N PRO A 453 17.17 -10.86 8.52
CA PRO A 453 16.93 -10.08 7.31
C PRO A 453 17.66 -10.62 6.09
N ARG A 454 17.03 -10.48 4.92
CA ARG A 454 17.55 -10.87 3.61
C ARG A 454 18.20 -9.69 2.90
N PHE A 455 19.33 -9.95 2.22
CA PHE A 455 20.14 -8.97 1.50
C PHE A 455 20.29 -9.26 0.01
N ASP A 456 19.36 -10.03 -0.55
CA ASP A 456 19.34 -10.41 -1.95
C ASP A 456 19.16 -9.17 -2.87
N SER A 457 19.83 -9.15 -4.03
CA SER A 457 19.79 -8.01 -4.97
C SER A 457 19.65 -8.48 -6.41
N TRP A 458 18.99 -7.68 -7.24
CA TRP A 458 18.74 -7.99 -8.64
C TRP A 458 18.53 -6.73 -9.48
N ASN A 459 18.70 -6.86 -10.79
CA ASN A 459 18.34 -5.80 -11.72
C ASN A 459 16.88 -5.96 -12.14
N ASP A 460 16.12 -4.87 -12.10
CA ASP A 460 14.76 -4.79 -12.64
C ASP A 460 14.70 -3.76 -13.79
N LEU A 461 13.60 -3.79 -14.53
CA LEU A 461 13.35 -2.91 -15.67
C LEU A 461 12.24 -1.92 -15.38
N ARG A 462 12.48 -0.67 -15.77
CA ARG A 462 11.52 0.43 -15.66
C ARG A 462 11.19 0.96 -17.06
N LEU A 463 9.93 1.36 -17.24
CA LEU A 463 9.46 1.97 -18.47
C LEU A 463 10.16 3.32 -18.66
N ASN A 464 10.73 3.51 -19.83
CA ASN A 464 11.24 4.78 -20.29
C ASN A 464 10.11 5.56 -20.96
N PRO A 465 9.64 6.68 -20.37
CA PRO A 465 8.51 7.42 -20.91
C PRO A 465 8.82 8.14 -22.23
N VAL A 466 10.10 8.23 -22.62
CA VAL A 466 10.53 8.89 -23.86
C VAL A 466 10.26 8.01 -25.08
N ASN A 467 10.50 6.70 -24.97
CA ASN A 467 10.38 5.76 -26.08
C ASN A 467 9.32 4.67 -25.87
N GLY A 468 8.74 4.56 -24.67
CA GLY A 468 7.74 3.55 -24.33
C GLY A 468 8.28 2.14 -24.14
N HIS A 469 9.61 1.97 -23.97
CA HIS A 469 10.25 0.67 -23.80
C HIS A 469 10.68 0.44 -22.35
N TYR A 470 10.76 -0.83 -21.91
CA TYR A 470 11.32 -1.22 -20.61
C TYR A 470 12.84 -1.39 -20.72
N ASP A 471 13.57 -0.29 -20.82
CA ASP A 471 15.03 -0.29 -21.04
C ASP A 471 15.84 0.44 -19.96
N ILE A 472 15.19 1.03 -18.95
CA ILE A 472 15.87 1.59 -17.79
C ILE A 472 16.14 0.46 -16.79
N ILE A 473 17.41 0.09 -16.62
CA ILE A 473 17.84 -0.90 -15.63
C ILE A 473 17.98 -0.23 -14.26
N GLU A 474 17.32 -0.80 -13.25
CA GLU A 474 17.40 -0.34 -11.86
C GLU A 474 17.84 -1.49 -10.94
N LEU A 475 18.89 -1.26 -10.15
CA LEU A 475 19.35 -2.22 -9.16
C LEU A 475 18.45 -2.18 -7.93
N GLN A 476 17.69 -3.24 -7.73
CA GLN A 476 16.92 -3.49 -6.51
C GLN A 476 17.82 -4.14 -5.47
N LYS A 477 17.93 -3.51 -4.30
CA LYS A 477 18.70 -4.01 -3.17
C LYS A 477 18.21 -3.36 -1.87
N PRO A 478 18.40 -4.02 -0.71
CA PRO A 478 18.16 -3.36 0.56
C PRO A 478 19.32 -2.45 0.95
N ASP A 479 19.06 -1.61 1.95
CA ASP A 479 20.10 -0.89 2.68
C ASP A 479 20.88 -1.82 3.63
N VAL A 480 21.85 -1.25 4.36
CA VAL A 480 22.69 -1.97 5.33
C VAL A 480 21.91 -2.59 6.49
N ASN A 481 20.66 -2.16 6.72
CA ASN A 481 19.78 -2.67 7.77
C ASN A 481 18.72 -3.64 7.22
N GLY A 482 18.77 -3.98 5.93
CA GLY A 482 17.86 -4.92 5.28
C GLY A 482 16.55 -4.29 4.77
N PHE A 483 16.44 -2.96 4.70
CA PHE A 483 15.26 -2.26 4.17
C PHE A 483 15.32 -2.13 2.65
N TYR A 484 14.35 -2.75 1.98
CA TYR A 484 14.06 -2.51 0.57
C TYR A 484 13.10 -1.34 0.41
N ASN A 485 13.18 -0.63 -0.72
CA ASN A 485 12.24 0.43 -1.06
C ASN A 485 10.96 -0.14 -1.65
N VAL A 486 9.80 0.37 -1.22
CA VAL A 486 8.56 0.20 -1.97
C VAL A 486 8.66 0.95 -3.30
N HIS A 487 8.22 0.34 -4.39
CA HIS A 487 8.23 0.97 -5.70
C HIS A 487 7.45 2.30 -5.70
N ASN A 488 8.07 3.34 -6.25
CA ASN A 488 7.44 4.64 -6.37
C ASN A 488 6.44 4.63 -7.54
N PRO A 489 5.14 4.92 -7.31
CA PRO A 489 4.12 4.90 -8.37
C PRO A 489 4.29 6.00 -9.42
N ALA A 490 5.20 6.96 -9.21
CA ALA A 490 5.63 7.88 -10.26
C ALA A 490 6.37 7.17 -11.41
N PHE A 491 6.76 5.92 -11.21
CA PHE A 491 7.47 5.09 -12.16
C PHE A 491 6.68 3.82 -12.49
N VAL A 492 6.82 3.34 -13.72
CA VAL A 492 6.20 2.08 -14.15
C VAL A 492 7.28 1.01 -14.22
N TYR A 493 7.20 0.03 -13.33
CA TYR A 493 8.10 -1.13 -13.28
C TYR A 493 7.55 -2.26 -14.15
N TYR A 494 8.43 -3.06 -14.76
CA TYR A 494 8.00 -4.25 -15.51
C TYR A 494 7.47 -5.31 -14.54
N ASN A 495 8.23 -5.59 -13.47
CA ASN A 495 7.82 -6.50 -12.41
C ASN A 495 7.16 -5.72 -11.27
N THR A 496 5.90 -5.34 -11.46
CA THR A 496 5.16 -4.44 -10.54
C THR A 496 5.10 -4.95 -9.10
N ASP A 497 5.06 -6.27 -8.91
CA ASP A 497 4.89 -6.92 -7.62
C ASP A 497 6.19 -7.52 -7.03
N LEU A 498 7.28 -7.57 -7.79
CA LEU A 498 8.48 -8.28 -7.32
C LEU A 498 9.11 -7.51 -6.15
N GLY A 499 9.20 -8.16 -4.99
CA GLY A 499 9.73 -7.56 -3.76
C GLY A 499 11.10 -8.12 -3.35
N CYS A 500 11.41 -9.37 -3.68
CA CYS A 500 12.72 -9.96 -3.43
C CYS A 500 12.95 -11.18 -4.32
N LEU A 501 14.13 -11.32 -4.93
CA LEU A 501 14.60 -12.59 -5.49
C LEU A 501 15.40 -13.35 -4.44
N LEU A 502 14.70 -14.02 -3.53
CA LEU A 502 15.30 -14.69 -2.39
C LEU A 502 16.08 -15.93 -2.87
N ASN A 503 17.40 -15.94 -2.65
CA ASN A 503 18.24 -17.09 -2.97
C ASN A 503 18.14 -18.15 -1.87
N SER A 504 17.34 -19.20 -2.11
CA SER A 504 17.12 -20.26 -1.10
C SER A 504 18.31 -21.20 -0.95
N LEU A 505 19.34 -21.15 -1.81
CA LEU A 505 20.58 -21.92 -1.60
C LEU A 505 21.39 -21.44 -0.39
N SER A 506 21.14 -20.20 0.04
CA SER A 506 21.71 -19.63 1.26
C SER A 506 20.93 -19.99 2.53
N VAL A 507 19.85 -20.77 2.38
CA VAL A 507 18.97 -21.23 3.47
C VAL A 507 19.07 -22.75 3.51
N PRO A 508 19.29 -23.38 4.69
CA PRO A 508 19.29 -24.84 4.81
C PRO A 508 17.98 -25.47 4.27
N SER A 509 18.04 -26.70 3.77
CA SER A 509 16.81 -27.46 3.49
C SER A 509 16.07 -27.73 4.82
N GLY A 510 14.78 -27.46 4.89
CA GLY A 510 13.97 -27.62 6.09
C GLY A 510 12.79 -26.66 6.20
N ALA A 511 12.11 -26.73 7.34
CA ALA A 511 11.00 -25.84 7.66
C ALA A 511 11.54 -24.52 8.22
N HIS A 512 11.04 -23.42 7.68
CA HIS A 512 11.41 -22.05 8.02
C HIS A 512 10.17 -21.16 8.17
N THR A 513 10.37 -19.99 8.75
CA THR A 513 9.38 -18.91 8.75
C THR A 513 9.83 -17.80 7.81
N LEU A 514 9.05 -17.56 6.75
CA LEU A 514 9.17 -16.37 5.93
C LEU A 514 8.33 -15.25 6.57
N ARG A 515 8.96 -14.14 6.92
CA ARG A 515 8.30 -12.97 7.49
C ARG A 515 8.58 -11.72 6.66
N LEU A 516 7.53 -10.97 6.38
CA LEU A 516 7.60 -9.65 5.76
C LEU A 516 7.19 -8.59 6.78
N GLU A 517 7.94 -7.50 6.81
CA GLU A 517 7.69 -6.36 7.68
C GLU A 517 7.62 -5.08 6.85
N PHE A 518 6.67 -4.21 7.13
CA PHE A 518 6.36 -3.02 6.35
C PHE A 518 6.47 -1.78 7.23
N TYR A 519 7.16 -0.76 6.71
CA TYR A 519 7.60 0.38 7.49
C TYR A 519 7.26 1.71 6.79
N ASN A 520 6.98 2.74 7.58
CA ASN A 520 6.80 4.10 7.07
C ASN A 520 8.14 4.76 6.71
N SER A 521 8.11 6.00 6.21
CA SER A 521 9.31 6.78 5.86
C SER A 521 10.27 7.05 7.04
N ALA A 522 9.81 6.91 8.28
CA ALA A 522 10.60 7.05 9.49
C ALA A 522 11.14 5.70 10.02
N HIS A 523 11.05 4.63 9.23
CA HIS A 523 11.40 3.26 9.62
C HIS A 523 10.63 2.74 10.85
N VAL A 524 9.42 3.25 11.10
CA VAL A 524 8.51 2.68 12.11
C VAL A 524 7.72 1.54 11.49
N LEU A 525 7.72 0.39 12.15
CA LEU A 525 6.96 -0.79 11.74
C LEU A 525 5.46 -0.47 11.75
N LEU A 526 4.80 -0.62 10.61
CA LEU A 526 3.36 -0.42 10.44
C LEU A 526 2.61 -1.75 10.52
N SER A 527 3.12 -2.78 9.85
CA SER A 527 2.51 -4.11 9.81
C SER A 527 3.53 -5.19 9.48
N SER A 528 3.20 -6.43 9.77
CA SER A 528 3.99 -7.60 9.38
C SER A 528 3.07 -8.78 9.03
N MET A 529 3.61 -9.71 8.25
CA MET A 529 2.96 -10.98 7.92
C MET A 529 4.00 -12.09 7.92
N SER A 530 3.60 -13.29 8.34
CA SER A 530 4.45 -14.48 8.30
C SER A 530 3.72 -15.65 7.64
N ASN A 531 4.47 -16.45 6.88
CA ASN A 531 4.07 -17.74 6.36
C ASN A 531 5.13 -18.79 6.73
N ALA A 532 4.68 -20.04 6.92
CA ALA A 532 5.59 -21.17 6.91
C ALA A 532 6.22 -21.30 5.50
N LEU A 533 7.46 -21.76 5.44
CA LEU A 533 8.19 -21.99 4.19
C LEU A 533 8.99 -23.29 4.32
N LEU A 534 8.70 -24.28 3.48
CA LEU A 534 9.52 -25.49 3.38
C LEU A 534 10.53 -25.30 2.25
N VAL A 535 11.79 -25.06 2.61
CA VAL A 535 12.90 -24.97 1.66
C VAL A 535 13.42 -26.38 1.39
N ASN A 536 13.59 -26.74 0.13
CA ASN A 536 14.28 -27.97 -0.28
C ASN A 536 15.10 -27.69 -1.55
N ASN A 537 16.41 -27.85 -1.44
CA ASN A 537 17.35 -27.76 -2.57
C ASN A 537 18.09 -29.08 -2.80
N ASP A 538 17.51 -30.20 -2.34
CA ASP A 538 18.13 -31.52 -2.38
C ASP A 538 18.05 -32.13 -3.80
N GLN A 539 19.07 -32.91 -4.19
CA GLN A 539 19.12 -33.58 -5.49
C GLN A 539 18.41 -34.93 -5.44
N CYS A 540 17.74 -35.30 -6.54
CA CYS A 540 17.28 -36.66 -6.78
C CYS A 540 18.45 -37.60 -7.06
N VAL A 541 18.21 -38.91 -6.95
CA VAL A 541 19.14 -39.95 -7.37
C VAL A 541 18.40 -40.98 -8.22
N ALA A 542 19.01 -41.33 -9.35
CA ALA A 542 18.58 -42.40 -10.23
C ALA A 542 19.73 -43.42 -10.31
N SER A 543 19.48 -44.65 -9.85
CA SER A 543 20.46 -45.74 -9.88
C SER A 543 19.90 -46.92 -10.65
N MET A 544 20.74 -47.53 -11.48
CA MET A 544 20.41 -48.71 -12.27
C MET A 544 21.58 -49.67 -12.23
N ASP A 545 21.30 -50.94 -12.02
CA ASP A 545 22.32 -52.00 -12.08
C ASP A 545 22.41 -52.56 -13.49
N MET A 546 23.57 -53.11 -13.86
CA MET A 546 23.71 -53.80 -15.14
C MET A 546 22.66 -54.94 -15.25
N PRO A 547 21.93 -55.04 -16.37
CA PRO A 547 20.98 -56.11 -16.63
C PRO A 547 21.58 -57.50 -16.37
N LEU A 548 20.85 -58.37 -15.67
CA LEU A 548 21.32 -59.72 -15.33
C LEU A 548 20.58 -60.79 -16.14
N LEU A 549 21.29 -61.79 -16.66
CA LEU A 549 20.75 -63.08 -17.06
C LEU A 549 20.96 -64.08 -15.93
N ASN A 550 19.88 -64.45 -15.25
CA ASN A 550 19.85 -65.21 -14.01
C ASN A 550 20.62 -64.50 -12.87
N ILE A 551 21.96 -64.64 -12.89
CA ILE A 551 22.92 -64.00 -11.97
C ILE A 551 24.11 -63.36 -12.71
N THR A 552 24.21 -63.54 -14.02
CA THR A 552 25.34 -63.06 -14.82
C THR A 552 25.02 -61.68 -15.38
N PRO A 553 25.80 -60.64 -15.08
CA PRO A 553 25.55 -59.30 -15.62
C PRO A 553 25.90 -59.22 -17.11
N ALA A 554 25.25 -58.29 -17.80
CA ALA A 554 25.68 -57.88 -19.13
C ALA A 554 27.10 -57.34 -19.09
N ASP A 555 27.83 -57.52 -20.19
CA ASP A 555 29.14 -56.89 -20.34
C ASP A 555 28.99 -55.36 -20.21
N PRO A 556 29.70 -54.72 -19.27
CA PRO A 556 29.53 -53.29 -19.00
C PRO A 556 30.02 -52.38 -20.13
N ASN A 557 30.84 -52.89 -21.06
CA ASN A 557 31.39 -52.12 -22.17
C ASN A 557 30.54 -52.24 -23.44
N CYS A 558 30.01 -53.42 -23.73
CA CYS A 558 29.25 -53.67 -24.96
C CYS A 558 27.76 -53.97 -24.75
N GLY A 559 27.29 -54.06 -23.50
CA GLY A 559 25.89 -54.35 -23.17
C GLY A 559 25.44 -55.76 -23.57
N TYR A 560 26.38 -56.66 -23.85
CA TYR A 560 26.07 -57.98 -24.39
C TYR A 560 25.61 -58.94 -23.28
N LEU A 561 24.44 -59.56 -23.47
CA LEU A 561 23.90 -60.63 -22.64
C LEU A 561 23.73 -61.90 -23.49
N LYS A 562 24.72 -62.79 -23.38
CA LYS A 562 24.69 -64.08 -24.05
C LYS A 562 23.73 -65.03 -23.36
N TYR A 563 22.72 -65.53 -24.07
CA TYR A 563 21.81 -66.55 -23.54
C TYR A 563 22.00 -67.88 -24.27
N THR A 564 21.83 -69.01 -23.58
CA THR A 564 21.84 -70.35 -24.21
C THR A 564 20.49 -71.04 -24.11
N ASN A 565 19.62 -70.59 -23.21
CA ASN A 565 18.27 -71.10 -23.02
C ASN A 565 17.27 -69.94 -23.00
N THR A 566 16.22 -70.01 -23.82
CA THR A 566 15.18 -68.96 -23.85
C THR A 566 14.32 -68.92 -22.58
N ALA A 567 14.41 -69.94 -21.73
CA ALA A 567 13.78 -69.94 -20.39
C ALA A 567 14.61 -69.20 -19.33
N ASP A 568 15.84 -68.78 -19.64
CA ASP A 568 16.67 -67.98 -18.73
C ASP A 568 15.97 -66.65 -18.39
N ILE A 569 16.22 -66.13 -17.20
CA ILE A 569 15.51 -64.98 -16.66
C ILE A 569 16.37 -63.72 -16.77
N VAL A 570 15.84 -62.70 -17.44
CA VAL A 570 16.40 -61.35 -17.47
C VAL A 570 15.84 -60.55 -16.29
N LYS A 571 16.73 -59.93 -15.51
CA LYS A 571 16.39 -59.05 -14.39
C LYS A 571 16.99 -57.67 -14.63
N LEU A 572 16.16 -56.64 -14.48
CA LEU A 572 16.53 -55.24 -14.58
C LEU A 572 16.21 -54.57 -13.24
N HIS A 573 17.25 -54.16 -12.51
CA HIS A 573 17.11 -53.61 -11.17
C HIS A 573 17.41 -52.11 -11.18
N TRP A 574 16.55 -51.34 -10.53
CA TRP A 574 16.69 -49.89 -10.45
C TRP A 574 16.16 -49.33 -9.15
N THR A 575 16.69 -48.17 -8.77
CA THR A 575 16.28 -47.41 -7.58
C THR A 575 16.16 -45.93 -7.91
N ALA A 576 14.99 -45.36 -7.61
CA ALA A 576 14.74 -43.93 -7.58
C ALA A 576 14.74 -43.43 -6.14
N SER A 577 15.42 -42.34 -5.81
CA SER A 577 15.37 -41.77 -4.46
C SER A 577 15.49 -40.24 -4.42
N HIS A 578 15.00 -39.67 -3.32
CA HIS A 578 15.13 -38.27 -2.96
C HIS A 578 15.16 -38.17 -1.42
N PRO A 579 16.05 -37.36 -0.80
CA PRO A 579 16.27 -37.40 0.66
C PRO A 579 15.01 -37.26 1.51
N GLN A 580 14.04 -36.49 1.05
CA GLN A 580 12.76 -36.25 1.74
C GLN A 580 11.53 -36.73 0.95
N GLY A 581 11.73 -37.51 -0.12
CA GLY A 581 10.62 -38.06 -0.92
C GLY A 581 9.92 -37.09 -1.88
N PHE A 582 10.34 -35.84 -1.97
CA PHE A 582 9.78 -34.82 -2.88
C PHE A 582 10.15 -35.03 -4.37
N ALA A 583 9.96 -36.23 -4.90
CA ALA A 583 10.15 -36.54 -6.31
C ALA A 583 9.10 -37.51 -6.86
N THR A 584 8.97 -37.51 -8.18
CA THR A 584 8.28 -38.52 -8.97
C THR A 584 9.31 -39.27 -9.80
N TRP A 585 8.99 -40.48 -10.24
CA TRP A 585 9.88 -41.28 -11.07
C TRP A 585 9.13 -41.88 -12.25
N SER A 586 9.87 -42.10 -13.33
CA SER A 586 9.42 -42.87 -14.50
C SER A 586 10.54 -43.80 -14.96
N PHE A 587 10.23 -45.07 -15.11
CA PHE A 587 11.10 -46.09 -15.68
C PHE A 587 10.51 -46.58 -17.00
N GLY A 588 11.34 -46.67 -18.03
CA GLY A 588 10.93 -47.13 -19.35
C GLY A 588 11.92 -48.10 -19.94
N ILE A 589 11.42 -49.08 -20.69
CA ILE A 589 12.22 -49.99 -21.52
C ILE A 589 11.77 -49.81 -22.97
N ILE A 590 12.73 -49.59 -23.86
CA ILE A 590 12.52 -49.69 -25.31
C ILE A 590 13.17 -50.96 -25.84
N LYS A 591 12.58 -51.54 -26.88
CA LYS A 591 13.09 -52.67 -27.65
C LYS A 591 13.22 -52.25 -29.12
N GLY A 592 14.45 -52.18 -29.61
CA GLY A 592 14.75 -51.51 -30.88
C GLY A 592 14.23 -50.07 -30.87
N ALA A 593 13.25 -49.77 -31.72
CA ALA A 593 12.62 -48.45 -31.81
C ALA A 593 11.26 -48.35 -31.10
N HIS A 594 10.79 -49.40 -30.42
CA HIS A 594 9.44 -49.46 -29.85
C HIS A 594 9.45 -49.52 -28.32
N GLY A 595 8.48 -48.86 -27.69
CA GLY A 595 8.25 -49.01 -26.24
C GLY A 595 7.90 -50.45 -25.89
N TYR A 596 8.55 -51.00 -24.86
CA TYR A 596 8.35 -52.37 -24.38
C TYR A 596 7.69 -52.41 -23.00
N PHE A 597 8.11 -51.53 -22.09
CA PHE A 597 7.54 -51.42 -20.74
C PHE A 597 7.66 -49.98 -20.24
N GLY A 598 6.73 -49.57 -19.37
CA GLY A 598 6.75 -48.27 -18.71
C GLY A 598 6.07 -48.35 -17.35
N ALA A 599 6.69 -47.72 -16.36
CA ALA A 599 6.15 -47.56 -15.02
C ALA A 599 6.46 -46.15 -14.51
N SER A 600 5.61 -45.62 -13.63
CA SER A 600 5.84 -44.32 -13.00
C SER A 600 5.18 -44.27 -11.63
N GLY A 601 5.70 -43.42 -10.74
CA GLY A 601 5.15 -43.24 -9.41
C GLY A 601 5.66 -41.98 -8.71
N ALA A 602 5.20 -41.77 -7.48
CA ALA A 602 5.70 -40.76 -6.56
C ALA A 602 6.52 -41.42 -5.45
N LEU A 603 7.53 -40.73 -4.93
CA LEU A 603 8.28 -41.21 -3.77
C LEU A 603 7.55 -40.90 -2.47
N PHE A 604 7.01 -39.68 -2.31
CA PHE A 604 6.37 -39.27 -1.06
C PHE A 604 5.16 -40.16 -0.67
N PRO A 605 5.05 -40.62 0.59
CA PRO A 605 5.86 -40.28 1.77
C PRO A 605 7.16 -41.11 1.97
N ALA A 606 7.46 -42.06 1.09
CA ALA A 606 8.74 -42.77 1.09
C ALA A 606 9.87 -41.89 0.52
N THR A 607 11.12 -42.29 0.76
CA THR A 607 12.33 -41.59 0.26
C THR A 607 13.02 -42.32 -0.88
N SER A 608 12.64 -43.58 -1.13
CA SER A 608 13.13 -44.38 -2.24
C SER A 608 12.08 -45.36 -2.74
N HIS A 609 12.17 -45.70 -4.02
CA HIS A 609 11.44 -46.80 -4.65
C HIS A 609 12.46 -47.66 -5.40
N THR A 610 12.40 -48.97 -5.16
CA THR A 610 13.32 -49.95 -5.73
C THR A 610 12.50 -51.07 -6.33
N GLU A 611 12.81 -51.46 -7.56
CA GLU A 611 12.07 -52.49 -8.28
C GLU A 611 13.01 -53.34 -9.14
N THR A 612 12.63 -54.60 -9.33
CA THR A 612 13.32 -55.52 -10.25
C THR A 612 12.32 -56.02 -11.28
N PHE A 613 12.40 -55.49 -12.50
CA PHE A 613 11.63 -56.03 -13.63
C PHE A 613 12.22 -57.38 -14.04
N THR A 614 11.36 -58.41 -14.11
CA THR A 614 11.78 -59.80 -14.33
C THR A 614 10.97 -60.43 -15.46
N LYS A 615 11.66 -60.93 -16.50
CA LYS A 615 11.05 -61.64 -17.65
C LYS A 615 11.94 -62.76 -18.16
N SER A 616 11.36 -63.75 -18.83
CA SER A 616 12.18 -64.74 -19.55
C SER A 616 12.80 -64.14 -20.81
N VAL A 617 13.92 -64.71 -21.28
CA VAL A 617 14.51 -64.36 -22.58
C VAL A 617 13.48 -64.52 -23.71
N ALA A 618 12.66 -65.58 -23.67
CA ALA A 618 11.59 -65.80 -24.64
C ALA A 618 10.60 -64.63 -24.69
N ASP A 619 10.14 -64.15 -23.53
CA ASP A 619 9.20 -63.01 -23.45
C ASP A 619 9.85 -61.73 -23.96
N MET A 620 11.10 -61.47 -23.57
CA MET A 620 11.87 -60.29 -24.01
C MET A 620 12.06 -60.30 -25.54
N LEU A 621 12.46 -61.44 -26.11
CA LEU A 621 12.68 -61.60 -27.55
C LEU A 621 11.39 -61.54 -28.36
N GLY A 622 10.27 -62.07 -27.86
CA GLY A 622 9.00 -62.11 -28.60
C GLY A 622 9.17 -62.66 -30.02
N ALA A 623 8.82 -61.88 -31.04
CA ALA A 623 8.94 -62.28 -32.45
C ALA A 623 10.34 -62.07 -33.07
N CYS A 624 11.32 -61.53 -32.34
CA CYS A 624 12.66 -61.29 -32.88
C CYS A 624 13.41 -62.63 -33.08
N PRO A 625 14.13 -62.82 -34.21
CA PRO A 625 14.79 -64.09 -34.55
C PRO A 625 16.10 -64.27 -33.76
N GLY A 626 15.99 -64.45 -32.45
CA GLY A 626 17.09 -64.74 -31.54
C GLY A 626 17.94 -63.55 -31.10
N VAL A 627 17.75 -62.35 -31.67
CA VAL A 627 18.50 -61.15 -31.28
C VAL A 627 17.56 -59.97 -31.08
N ALA A 628 17.69 -59.28 -29.95
CA ALA A 628 16.99 -58.01 -29.72
C ALA A 628 17.84 -57.05 -28.87
N ALA A 629 17.87 -55.79 -29.27
CA ALA A 629 18.48 -54.70 -28.53
C ALA A 629 17.43 -53.96 -27.68
N PHE A 630 17.84 -53.55 -26.49
CA PHE A 630 17.02 -52.86 -25.51
C PHE A 630 17.77 -51.65 -24.96
N ALA A 631 17.01 -50.67 -24.51
CA ALA A 631 17.53 -49.65 -23.61
C ALA A 631 16.51 -49.40 -22.50
N GLU A 632 17.01 -49.25 -21.29
CA GLU A 632 16.24 -48.88 -20.11
C GLU A 632 16.65 -47.48 -19.66
N SER A 633 15.67 -46.71 -19.21
CA SER A 633 15.85 -45.34 -18.75
C SER A 633 15.05 -45.09 -17.49
N LEU A 634 15.72 -44.62 -16.44
CA LEU A 634 15.12 -44.13 -15.22
C LEU A 634 15.27 -42.61 -15.17
N TYR A 635 14.17 -41.91 -14.95
CA TYR A 635 14.14 -40.47 -14.70
C TYR A 635 13.44 -40.19 -13.37
N VAL A 636 14.08 -39.42 -12.50
CA VAL A 636 13.58 -39.03 -11.19
C VAL A 636 13.45 -37.52 -11.16
N ALA A 637 12.21 -37.04 -11.19
CA ALA A 637 11.85 -35.65 -11.32
C ALA A 637 11.47 -35.06 -9.95
N SER A 638 12.23 -34.06 -9.49
CA SER A 638 11.91 -33.32 -8.27
C SER A 638 10.58 -32.58 -8.39
N THR A 639 9.82 -32.57 -7.29
CA THR A 639 8.57 -31.80 -7.14
C THR A 639 8.79 -30.39 -6.60
N VAL A 640 10.04 -30.02 -6.35
CA VAL A 640 10.45 -28.68 -5.90
C VAL A 640 10.09 -27.63 -6.95
N ILE A 641 9.53 -26.51 -6.49
CA ILE A 641 9.18 -25.36 -7.33
C ILE A 641 9.88 -24.11 -6.80
N ASN A 642 10.01 -23.07 -7.63
CA ASN A 642 10.40 -21.75 -7.14
C ASN A 642 9.23 -20.76 -7.06
N GLY A 643 7.99 -21.26 -7.23
CA GLY A 643 6.78 -20.45 -7.37
C GLY A 643 6.51 -19.95 -8.79
N VAL A 644 7.43 -20.14 -9.74
CA VAL A 644 7.23 -19.83 -11.18
C VAL A 644 7.19 -21.12 -11.99
N GLY A 645 8.07 -22.08 -11.68
CA GLY A 645 8.14 -23.37 -12.35
C GLY A 645 8.85 -24.43 -11.51
N ARG A 646 8.78 -25.68 -11.99
CA ARG A 646 9.48 -26.83 -11.42
C ARG A 646 10.99 -26.68 -11.59
N GLN A 647 11.74 -27.07 -10.58
CA GLN A 647 13.19 -26.92 -10.54
C GLN A 647 13.88 -28.19 -11.06
N SER A 648 14.00 -28.33 -12.39
CA SER A 648 14.56 -29.53 -13.04
C SER A 648 16.06 -29.71 -12.80
N GLN A 649 16.76 -28.69 -12.32
CA GLN A 649 18.16 -28.81 -11.91
C GLN A 649 18.36 -29.76 -10.70
N TYR A 650 17.29 -30.17 -10.03
CA TYR A 650 17.31 -31.16 -8.94
C TYR A 650 16.95 -32.57 -9.38
N ASP A 651 16.78 -32.81 -10.68
CA ASP A 651 16.42 -34.12 -11.22
C ASP A 651 17.64 -35.03 -11.36
N ALA A 652 17.38 -36.33 -11.47
CA ALA A 652 18.39 -37.32 -11.82
C ALA A 652 17.89 -38.27 -12.90
N SER A 653 18.82 -38.79 -13.69
CA SER A 653 18.52 -39.78 -14.72
C SER A 653 19.63 -40.82 -14.82
N ALA A 654 19.27 -42.05 -15.12
CA ALA A 654 20.19 -43.12 -15.47
C ALA A 654 19.66 -43.86 -16.71
N SER A 655 20.54 -44.44 -17.51
CA SER A 655 20.15 -45.27 -18.65
C SER A 655 21.19 -46.33 -18.94
N ILE A 656 20.73 -47.52 -19.32
CA ILE A 656 21.59 -48.65 -19.71
C ILE A 656 21.04 -49.24 -21.00
N ALA A 657 21.92 -49.53 -21.96
CA ALA A 657 21.57 -50.26 -23.17
C ALA A 657 22.14 -51.69 -23.09
N PHE A 658 21.37 -52.68 -23.57
CA PHE A 658 21.82 -54.06 -23.62
C PHE A 658 21.24 -54.82 -24.83
N CYS A 659 21.88 -55.91 -25.22
CA CYS A 659 21.44 -56.77 -26.31
C CYS A 659 21.41 -58.23 -25.85
N LEU A 660 20.30 -58.91 -26.14
CA LEU A 660 20.17 -60.36 -25.98
C LEU A 660 20.54 -61.01 -27.30
N ALA A 661 21.55 -61.90 -27.29
CA ALA A 661 21.86 -62.78 -28.43
C ALA A 661 22.45 -64.13 -27.94
N PRO A 662 22.42 -65.18 -28.77
CA PRO A 662 22.86 -66.53 -28.41
C PRO A 662 24.38 -66.77 -28.35
#